data_AF-A0A1D2MSV9-F1
#
_entry.id   AF-A0A1D2MSV9-F1
#
_cell.length_a   1.000
_cell.length_b   1.000
_cell.length_c   1.000
_cell.angle_alpha   90.00
_cell.angle_beta   90.00
_cell.angle_gamma   90.00
#
_symmetry.space_group_name_H-M   'P 1'
#
loop_
_entity.id
_entity.type
_entity.pdbx_description
1 polymer ?
#
loop_
_entity_poly.entity_id
_entity_poly.type
_entity_poly.pdbx_seq_one_letter_code
_entity_poly.pdbx_strand_id
1 'polypeptide(L)'
;TLEGKQRPRLPILVVDEVTRLFDTNAIVTYLMETGKVQLDPKLLGLMNFDAHRLSPAILAYLSEKGDADFGVTKELTAALIEIEKKINPYGFLSEERIPKYEDAIIWSTVYPLLASNDKVGSKFPKLMEWFSNTCRYAAFAEALAAIKPLSGKEGAKTIFICNPAAVISTFCERFARAEVSSTVKTEDMEEQSGTVVNVSNEEVAAARQAWKGQIPHSAVKGKRSGQILPLAGQRNYLITSALPYVNNVPHLGNIIGCVLSADVFARYCRVRGRNILYVSGTDEYGTATETKALEEGLTPQQICDKYHALHSEIYKWFDIGFDYFGRTTTKEQTQIGQDIFMRLYQNEYLKEMTVLQLFCEPCKRFLSDRFVEGTCPSCGYEDARGDQCDKCSRLTNSTDLKNPRCKVCGSAQVITKNSEQVFLDLPALEQKERLAEWLEKASEQWTPNARHIAKSWMKEGLKERCITRDLKWGTPVPLDKFKEKVFYVWFDAPIGYISMTANYTSNWKQWWINSSKDVEIEYYQFMAKDNVPFHSILFPASLKGTKEPWTLVRHLIATEYLNYEDGKFSKSRGVGVFGTDVMETGIPADIWRFYLIYVRPESQDSAFSWDDFMTKNNSELLNNLGNFVNRSLTFLEKFFHSEVPTIVMSEDDYRVVAEVNREIVEYINLLELCKLRDALRQILAISKIGNVYFQSQKPWTLTKNAADRQRCGTVCGVGAQIVFLLMTLLDPFMPGVARTIREQLNVSKPIFSLSLLPFLSPGHKIGKVSPLFQKLELDMIEKLRKKYAGNQAERKEKEAKKLKSPSKSSSVVSTDSGNNNANNASDTASTGGGAAADPAEVAKLEAEIAKQGNLVRDLKTKKADKTEIDKEVQALLKLKFQLGLLSGNETPVNDSKSKKKGTNKKK
;
A
#
# COMPACT_ATOMS: atom_id res chain seq x y z
N THR A 1 -11.18 -46.41 -14.33
CA THR A 1 -11.31 -47.35 -15.47
C THR A 1 -12.06 -46.69 -16.62
N LEU A 2 -11.80 -47.17 -17.84
CA LEU A 2 -12.46 -46.95 -19.14
C LEU A 2 -11.63 -46.27 -20.24
N GLU A 3 -11.84 -46.80 -21.44
CA GLU A 3 -10.96 -46.96 -22.58
C GLU A 3 -10.93 -45.74 -23.52
N GLY A 4 -9.80 -45.57 -24.22
CA GLY A 4 -9.69 -44.66 -25.36
C GLY A 4 -8.78 -43.45 -25.10
N LYS A 5 -7.52 -43.56 -25.54
CA LYS A 5 -6.52 -42.49 -25.74
C LYS A 5 -6.81 -41.16 -25.01
N GLN A 6 -6.67 -41.13 -23.69
CA GLN A 6 -6.60 -39.88 -22.93
C GLN A 6 -5.24 -39.75 -22.27
N ARG A 7 -4.67 -38.54 -22.35
CA ARG A 7 -3.48 -38.12 -21.61
C ARG A 7 -3.64 -38.49 -20.12
N PRO A 8 -2.56 -38.87 -19.41
CA PRO A 8 -2.64 -39.22 -17.99
C PRO A 8 -3.35 -38.09 -17.22
N ARG A 9 -4.45 -38.42 -16.53
CA ARG A 9 -5.18 -37.48 -15.67
C ARG A 9 -4.69 -37.66 -14.23
N LEU A 10 -4.45 -36.54 -13.54
CA LEU A 10 -4.10 -36.53 -12.12
C LEU A 10 -5.17 -37.23 -11.27
N PRO A 11 -4.79 -37.77 -10.08
CA PRO A 11 -5.77 -38.04 -9.04
C PRO A 11 -6.48 -36.73 -8.68
N ILE A 12 -7.78 -36.68 -8.95
CA ILE A 12 -8.66 -35.57 -8.58
C ILE A 12 -9.60 -36.04 -7.49
N LEU A 13 -9.83 -35.21 -6.47
CA LEU A 13 -10.95 -35.41 -5.57
C LEU A 13 -12.19 -34.81 -6.22
N VAL A 14 -13.07 -35.68 -6.72
CA VAL A 14 -14.40 -35.27 -7.17
C VAL A 14 -15.27 -35.12 -5.93
N VAL A 15 -15.63 -33.89 -5.63
CA VAL A 15 -16.45 -33.53 -4.47
C VAL A 15 -17.94 -33.68 -4.82
N ASP A 16 -18.32 -33.16 -6.00
CA ASP A 16 -19.66 -33.25 -6.57
C ASP A 16 -19.59 -33.12 -8.11
N GLU A 17 -20.73 -32.96 -8.79
CA GLU A 17 -20.82 -32.90 -10.25
C GLU A 17 -20.04 -31.72 -10.87
N VAL A 18 -19.83 -30.63 -10.11
CA VAL A 18 -19.22 -29.37 -10.56
C VAL A 18 -17.87 -29.10 -9.89
N THR A 19 -17.62 -29.66 -8.71
CA THR A 19 -16.43 -29.39 -7.89
C THR A 19 -15.42 -30.53 -7.97
N ARG A 20 -14.23 -30.22 -8.49
CA ARG A 20 -13.10 -31.14 -8.61
C ARG A 20 -11.83 -30.48 -8.08
N LEU A 21 -11.21 -31.07 -7.08
CA LEU A 21 -9.97 -30.58 -6.48
C LEU A 21 -8.79 -31.40 -7.02
N PHE A 22 -7.71 -30.70 -7.36
CA PHE A 22 -6.52 -31.30 -7.99
C PHE A 22 -5.21 -30.95 -7.26
N ASP A 23 -5.26 -30.03 -6.30
CA ASP A 23 -4.13 -29.61 -5.48
C ASP A 23 -4.16 -30.35 -4.13
N THR A 24 -3.02 -30.91 -3.70
CA THR A 24 -2.96 -31.71 -2.46
C THR A 24 -3.31 -30.87 -1.23
N ASN A 25 -2.91 -29.59 -1.16
CA ASN A 25 -3.23 -28.73 -0.03
C ASN A 25 -4.73 -28.39 0.01
N ALA A 26 -5.34 -28.13 -1.15
CA ALA A 26 -6.79 -27.92 -1.26
C ALA A 26 -7.59 -29.19 -0.92
N ILE A 27 -7.13 -30.36 -1.37
CA ILE A 27 -7.76 -31.66 -1.06
C ILE A 27 -7.69 -31.93 0.44
N VAL A 28 -6.53 -31.74 1.08
CA VAL A 28 -6.38 -31.96 2.52
C VAL A 28 -7.21 -30.96 3.31
N THR A 29 -7.22 -29.68 2.93
CA THR A 29 -8.07 -28.65 3.56
C THR A 29 -9.54 -29.06 3.51
N TYR A 30 -10.02 -29.44 2.32
CA TYR A 30 -11.41 -29.84 2.12
C TYR A 30 -11.78 -31.09 2.94
N LEU A 31 -10.93 -32.11 2.96
CA LEU A 31 -11.17 -33.34 3.73
C LEU A 31 -11.16 -33.09 5.24
N MET A 32 -10.28 -32.21 5.73
CA MET A 32 -10.23 -31.81 7.15
C MET A 32 -11.47 -31.02 7.56
N GLU A 33 -11.90 -30.05 6.75
CA GLU A 33 -13.12 -29.27 6.97
C GLU A 33 -14.36 -30.16 6.97
N THR A 34 -14.46 -31.07 6.00
CA THR A 34 -15.57 -32.04 5.91
C THR A 34 -15.58 -33.00 7.09
N GLY A 35 -14.39 -33.41 7.55
CA GLY A 35 -14.20 -34.22 8.76
C GLY A 35 -14.36 -33.46 10.08
N LYS A 36 -14.63 -32.14 10.04
CA LYS A 36 -14.66 -31.24 11.21
C LYS A 36 -13.38 -31.29 12.05
N VAL A 37 -12.25 -31.56 11.42
CA VAL A 37 -10.92 -31.53 12.02
C VAL A 37 -10.35 -30.13 11.84
N GLN A 38 -10.02 -29.45 12.94
CA GLN A 38 -9.46 -28.11 12.88
C GLN A 38 -8.00 -28.17 12.42
N LEU A 39 -7.68 -27.41 11.37
CA LEU A 39 -6.30 -27.24 10.90
C LEU A 39 -5.48 -26.56 12.00
N ASP A 40 -4.46 -27.24 12.51
CA ASP A 40 -3.56 -26.62 13.46
C ASP A 40 -2.59 -25.64 12.77
N PRO A 41 -2.04 -24.66 13.50
CA PRO A 41 -1.13 -23.66 12.93
C PRO A 41 0.16 -24.24 12.33
N LYS A 42 0.60 -25.42 12.79
CA LYS A 42 1.83 -26.07 12.33
C LYS A 42 1.63 -26.67 10.94
N LEU A 43 0.51 -27.37 10.74
CA LEU A 43 0.08 -27.90 9.45
C LEU A 43 -0.16 -26.76 8.46
N LEU A 44 -0.85 -25.69 8.87
CA LEU A 44 -1.07 -24.53 8.02
C LEU A 44 0.26 -23.87 7.59
N GLY A 45 1.24 -23.78 8.50
CA GLY A 45 2.59 -23.31 8.19
C GLY A 45 3.31 -24.21 7.19
N LEU A 46 3.16 -25.53 7.29
CA LEU A 46 3.74 -26.51 6.36
C LEU A 46 3.11 -26.40 4.96
N MET A 47 1.79 -26.29 4.88
CA MET A 47 1.05 -26.12 3.62
C MET A 47 1.41 -24.80 2.92
N ASN A 48 1.55 -23.71 3.69
CA ASN A 48 2.01 -22.43 3.15
C ASN A 48 3.44 -22.52 2.61
N PHE A 49 4.34 -23.19 3.34
CA PHE A 49 5.71 -23.44 2.89
C PHE A 49 5.74 -24.28 1.61
N ASP A 50 4.94 -25.35 1.55
CA ASP A 50 4.82 -26.23 0.40
C ASP A 50 4.37 -25.47 -0.85
N ALA A 51 3.27 -24.71 -0.73
CA ALA A 51 2.67 -23.97 -1.84
C ALA A 51 3.54 -22.84 -2.38
N HIS A 52 4.24 -22.10 -1.52
CA HIS A 52 4.96 -20.88 -1.91
C HIS A 52 6.45 -21.08 -2.16
N ARG A 53 7.05 -22.16 -1.64
CA ARG A 53 8.51 -22.36 -1.69
C ARG A 53 8.90 -23.71 -2.25
N LEU A 54 8.37 -24.81 -1.72
CA LEU A 54 8.82 -26.15 -2.10
C LEU A 54 8.33 -26.54 -3.51
N SER A 55 7.01 -26.55 -3.72
CA SER A 55 6.40 -26.99 -4.97
C SER A 55 6.89 -26.15 -6.17
N PRO A 56 6.96 -24.80 -6.10
CA PRO A 56 7.53 -23.98 -7.17
C PRO A 56 8.99 -24.29 -7.48
N ALA A 57 9.83 -24.50 -6.46
CA ALA A 57 11.26 -24.79 -6.65
C ALA A 57 11.50 -26.17 -7.31
N ILE A 58 10.70 -27.18 -6.93
CA ILE A 58 10.76 -28.51 -7.53
C ILE A 58 10.28 -28.47 -8.98
N LEU A 59 9.18 -27.77 -9.25
CA LEU A 59 8.64 -27.62 -10.60
C LEU A 59 9.60 -26.87 -11.51
N ALA A 60 10.22 -25.79 -11.04
CA ALA A 60 11.25 -25.07 -11.78
C ALA A 60 12.43 -25.99 -12.15
N TYR A 61 12.96 -26.73 -11.16
CA TYR A 61 14.07 -27.67 -11.37
C TYR A 61 13.73 -28.80 -12.34
N LEU A 62 12.54 -29.38 -12.25
CA LEU A 62 12.13 -30.49 -13.12
C LEU A 62 11.69 -30.05 -14.53
N SER A 63 11.47 -28.74 -14.76
CA SER A 63 11.05 -28.19 -16.07
C SER A 63 12.17 -27.89 -17.04
N GLU A 64 13.41 -27.80 -16.57
CA GLU A 64 14.54 -27.43 -17.41
C GLU A 64 14.80 -28.53 -18.47
N LYS A 65 14.76 -28.17 -19.76
CA LYS A 65 15.11 -29.08 -20.87
C LYS A 65 16.65 -29.24 -20.94
N GLY A 66 17.16 -30.14 -20.10
CA GLY A 66 18.34 -31.00 -20.32
C GLY A 66 19.66 -30.30 -20.63
N ASP A 67 20.59 -30.26 -19.68
CA ASP A 67 21.64 -31.27 -19.63
C ASP A 67 22.20 -31.38 -18.21
N ALA A 68 22.66 -32.57 -17.87
CA ALA A 68 23.05 -32.95 -16.53
C ALA A 68 24.44 -32.40 -16.18
N ASP A 69 24.55 -31.17 -15.65
CA ASP A 69 25.73 -30.83 -14.82
C ASP A 69 25.66 -29.60 -13.89
N PHE A 70 24.55 -28.87 -13.82
CA PHE A 70 24.39 -27.85 -12.77
C PHE A 70 23.59 -28.41 -11.59
N GLY A 71 24.23 -28.43 -10.42
CA GLY A 71 23.65 -28.97 -9.18
C GLY A 71 22.35 -28.26 -8.76
N VAL A 72 21.63 -28.91 -7.84
CA VAL A 72 20.42 -28.39 -7.14
C VAL A 72 20.50 -26.88 -6.95
N THR A 73 19.51 -26.12 -7.44
CA THR A 73 19.47 -24.65 -7.29
C THR A 73 19.57 -24.24 -5.83
N LYS A 74 20.04 -23.03 -5.53
CA LYS A 74 20.19 -22.56 -4.14
C LYS A 74 18.84 -22.55 -3.42
N GLU A 75 17.78 -22.23 -4.16
CA GLU A 75 16.40 -22.13 -3.71
C GLU A 75 15.83 -23.51 -3.38
N LEU A 76 16.01 -24.50 -4.27
CA LEU A 76 15.61 -25.88 -4.02
C LEU A 76 16.43 -26.49 -2.88
N THR A 77 17.74 -26.23 -2.84
CA THR A 77 18.63 -26.68 -1.75
C THR A 77 18.15 -26.14 -0.41
N ALA A 78 17.84 -24.85 -0.31
CA ALA A 78 17.34 -24.25 0.92
C ALA A 78 15.98 -24.84 1.36
N ALA A 79 15.09 -25.12 0.41
CA ALA A 79 13.79 -25.74 0.71
C ALA A 79 13.94 -27.18 1.21
N LEU A 80 14.80 -28.00 0.57
CA LEU A 80 15.03 -29.39 0.98
C LEU A 80 15.73 -29.48 2.35
N ILE A 81 16.68 -28.58 2.65
CA ILE A 81 17.31 -28.47 3.99
C ILE A 81 16.25 -28.18 5.06
N GLU A 82 15.29 -27.32 4.76
CA GLU A 82 14.23 -26.95 5.70
C GLU A 82 13.32 -28.15 6.03
N ILE A 83 13.04 -29.02 5.05
CA ILE A 83 12.28 -30.25 5.27
C ILE A 83 13.10 -31.23 6.10
N GLU A 84 14.38 -31.44 5.76
CA GLU A 84 15.25 -32.40 6.44
C GLU A 84 15.43 -32.07 7.94
N LYS A 85 15.41 -30.76 8.27
CA LYS A 85 15.38 -30.25 9.65
C LYS A 85 14.06 -30.54 10.37
N LYS A 86 12.95 -30.63 9.66
CA LYS A 86 11.61 -30.90 10.21
C LYS A 86 11.34 -32.40 10.42
N ILE A 87 12.12 -33.29 9.79
CA ILE A 87 12.03 -34.74 10.02
C ILE A 87 12.43 -35.04 11.47
N ASN A 88 11.50 -35.61 12.21
CA ASN A 88 11.63 -35.96 13.62
C ASN A 88 12.60 -37.15 13.84
N PRO A 89 12.95 -37.49 15.10
CA PRO A 89 13.80 -38.63 15.40
C PRO A 89 13.21 -40.01 15.06
N TYR A 90 11.89 -40.10 14.86
CA TYR A 90 11.19 -41.30 14.41
C TYR A 90 11.19 -41.47 12.89
N GLY A 91 11.77 -40.51 12.15
CA GLY A 91 11.90 -40.57 10.71
C GLY A 91 10.65 -40.09 9.95
N PHE A 92 9.79 -39.27 10.54
CA PHE A 92 8.59 -38.68 9.93
C PHE A 92 8.48 -37.16 10.16
N LEU A 93 7.67 -36.48 9.36
CA LEU A 93 7.31 -35.06 9.54
C LEU A 93 6.15 -34.91 10.54
N SER A 94 5.26 -35.90 10.62
CA SER A 94 4.29 -36.00 11.70
C SER A 94 5.00 -36.08 13.06
N GLU A 95 4.34 -35.72 14.16
CA GLU A 95 4.91 -35.93 15.50
C GLU A 95 4.79 -37.38 15.98
N GLU A 96 4.28 -38.28 15.13
CA GLU A 96 4.00 -39.67 15.46
C GLU A 96 5.03 -40.64 14.87
N ARG A 97 4.94 -41.91 15.25
CA ARG A 97 5.78 -43.00 14.71
C ARG A 97 5.24 -43.57 13.39
N ILE A 98 4.26 -42.91 12.79
CA ILE A 98 3.60 -43.29 11.54
C ILE A 98 3.38 -42.04 10.69
N PRO A 99 3.45 -42.14 9.36
CA PRO A 99 3.21 -40.99 8.48
C PRO A 99 1.75 -40.56 8.55
N LYS A 100 1.53 -39.24 8.56
CA LYS A 100 0.20 -38.63 8.56
C LYS A 100 0.02 -37.67 7.37
N TYR A 101 -0.89 -36.72 7.52
CA TYR A 101 -1.20 -35.75 6.48
C TYR A 101 -0.01 -34.83 6.16
N GLU A 102 0.85 -34.50 7.13
CA GLU A 102 2.09 -33.75 6.91
C GLU A 102 3.03 -34.49 5.97
N ASP A 103 3.23 -35.78 6.24
CA ASP A 103 4.06 -36.66 5.41
C ASP A 103 3.44 -36.82 4.03
N ALA A 104 2.13 -37.03 3.94
CA ALA A 104 1.43 -37.18 2.66
C ALA A 104 1.53 -35.94 1.75
N ILE A 105 1.40 -34.74 2.33
CA ILE A 105 1.52 -33.46 1.60
C ILE A 105 2.93 -33.32 1.02
N ILE A 106 3.96 -33.44 1.86
CA ILE A 106 5.33 -33.23 1.39
C ILE A 106 5.76 -34.38 0.46
N TRP A 107 5.33 -35.61 0.75
CA TRP A 107 5.65 -36.77 -0.07
C TRP A 107 5.09 -36.62 -1.48
N SER A 108 3.84 -36.16 -1.66
CA SER A 108 3.28 -35.95 -2.99
C SER A 108 4.04 -34.87 -3.77
N THR A 109 4.46 -33.79 -3.12
CA THR A 109 5.21 -32.70 -3.75
C THR A 109 6.62 -33.12 -4.17
N VAL A 110 7.35 -33.88 -3.33
CA VAL A 110 8.73 -34.30 -3.62
C VAL A 110 8.83 -35.60 -4.41
N TYR A 111 7.74 -36.36 -4.53
CA TYR A 111 7.72 -37.64 -5.24
C TYR A 111 8.28 -37.56 -6.68
N PRO A 112 7.88 -36.61 -7.54
CA PRO A 112 8.45 -36.49 -8.88
C PRO A 112 9.97 -36.27 -8.86
N LEU A 113 10.49 -35.59 -7.83
CA LEU A 113 11.90 -35.29 -7.67
C LEU A 113 12.71 -36.50 -7.20
N LEU A 114 12.24 -37.18 -6.14
CA LEU A 114 13.00 -38.23 -5.45
C LEU A 114 12.81 -39.63 -6.05
N ALA A 115 11.72 -39.88 -6.79
CA ALA A 115 11.43 -41.19 -7.38
C ALA A 115 12.27 -41.55 -8.63
N SER A 116 13.09 -40.64 -9.16
CA SER A 116 13.89 -40.88 -10.39
C SER A 116 15.33 -40.38 -10.36
N ASN A 117 15.78 -39.68 -9.32
CA ASN A 117 17.01 -38.88 -9.38
C ASN A 117 17.93 -39.07 -8.16
N ASP A 118 18.84 -40.05 -8.26
CA ASP A 118 19.81 -40.38 -7.22
C ASP A 118 20.80 -39.24 -6.88
N LYS A 119 20.99 -38.26 -7.77
CA LYS A 119 21.90 -37.12 -7.55
C LYS A 119 21.38 -36.10 -6.53
N VAL A 120 20.06 -35.91 -6.45
CA VAL A 120 19.46 -35.02 -5.42
C VAL A 120 19.35 -35.78 -4.11
N GLY A 121 18.90 -37.04 -4.17
CA GLY A 121 18.78 -37.88 -2.99
C GLY A 121 20.10 -38.08 -2.23
N SER A 122 21.21 -38.25 -2.94
CA SER A 122 22.55 -38.38 -2.34
C SER A 122 23.03 -37.14 -1.58
N LYS A 123 22.48 -35.96 -1.87
CA LYS A 123 22.79 -34.71 -1.15
C LYS A 123 21.96 -34.52 0.13
N PHE A 124 20.86 -35.27 0.28
CA PHE A 124 19.92 -35.16 1.40
C PHE A 124 19.56 -36.56 1.93
N PRO A 125 20.51 -37.26 2.58
CA PRO A 125 20.34 -38.66 2.96
C PRO A 125 19.21 -38.89 3.96
N LYS A 126 18.98 -37.97 4.91
CA LYS A 126 17.89 -38.11 5.90
C LYS A 126 16.53 -37.88 5.24
N LEU A 127 16.47 -37.00 4.24
CA LEU A 127 15.26 -36.84 3.41
C LEU A 127 14.97 -38.09 2.58
N MET A 128 15.98 -38.72 1.96
CA MET A 128 15.80 -39.97 1.22
C MET A 128 15.37 -41.14 2.10
N GLU A 129 15.92 -41.21 3.32
CA GLU A 129 15.52 -42.20 4.31
C GLU A 129 14.05 -42.04 4.70
N TRP A 130 13.62 -40.81 5.02
CA TRP A 130 12.21 -40.49 5.26
C TRP A 130 11.30 -40.86 4.08
N PHE A 131 11.70 -40.50 2.86
CA PHE A 131 10.93 -40.80 1.65
C PHE A 131 10.75 -42.31 1.48
N SER A 132 11.83 -43.08 1.65
CA SER A 132 11.83 -44.54 1.55
C SER A 132 11.00 -45.20 2.66
N ASN A 133 11.10 -44.69 3.90
CA ASN A 133 10.32 -45.19 5.04
C ASN A 133 8.82 -44.93 4.84
N THR A 134 8.45 -43.77 4.32
CA THR A 134 7.05 -43.40 4.02
C THR A 134 6.45 -44.33 2.96
N CYS A 135 7.20 -44.65 1.90
CA CYS A 135 6.78 -45.57 0.84
C CYS A 135 6.47 -47.01 1.31
N ARG A 136 6.96 -47.43 2.48
CA ARG A 136 6.72 -48.78 3.04
C ARG A 136 5.36 -48.94 3.72
N TYR A 137 4.66 -47.84 3.99
CA TYR A 137 3.33 -47.88 4.60
C TYR A 137 2.26 -48.24 3.56
N ALA A 138 1.28 -49.04 3.96
CA ALA A 138 0.28 -49.62 3.07
C ALA A 138 -0.39 -48.59 2.14
N ALA A 139 -0.81 -47.43 2.68
CA ALA A 139 -1.46 -46.39 1.89
C ALA A 139 -0.56 -45.81 0.78
N PHE A 140 0.73 -45.64 1.04
CA PHE A 140 1.69 -45.15 0.05
C PHE A 140 2.08 -46.26 -0.93
N ALA A 141 2.23 -47.50 -0.47
CA ALA A 141 2.50 -48.65 -1.32
C ALA A 141 1.34 -48.92 -2.31
N GLU A 142 0.09 -48.79 -1.86
CA GLU A 142 -1.11 -48.86 -2.70
C GLU A 142 -1.17 -47.71 -3.71
N ALA A 143 -0.86 -46.47 -3.27
CA ALA A 143 -0.79 -45.32 -4.18
C ALA A 143 0.30 -45.50 -5.26
N LEU A 144 1.49 -45.98 -4.87
CA LEU A 144 2.58 -46.28 -5.79
C LEU A 144 2.22 -47.36 -6.82
N ALA A 145 1.51 -48.40 -6.38
CA ALA A 145 1.00 -49.45 -7.27
C ALA A 145 -0.03 -48.92 -8.28
N ALA A 146 -0.80 -47.89 -7.91
CA ALA A 146 -1.83 -47.28 -8.75
C ALA A 146 -1.28 -46.27 -9.78
N ILE A 147 -0.17 -45.59 -9.49
CA ILE A 147 0.28 -44.43 -10.28
C ILE A 147 1.00 -44.82 -11.60
N LYS A 148 1.65 -46.01 -11.70
CA LYS A 148 2.62 -46.40 -12.77
C LYS A 148 3.73 -45.32 -12.94
N PRO A 149 4.95 -45.59 -13.48
CA PRO A 149 6.11 -44.77 -13.14
C PRO A 149 6.06 -43.38 -13.81
N LEU A 150 5.50 -42.40 -13.11
CA LEU A 150 5.57 -40.98 -13.41
C LEU A 150 6.56 -40.36 -12.44
N SER A 151 7.82 -40.27 -12.86
CA SER A 151 8.90 -39.69 -12.08
C SER A 151 9.69 -38.71 -12.93
N GLY A 152 10.44 -37.82 -12.28
CA GLY A 152 11.29 -36.84 -12.92
C GLY A 152 10.49 -35.84 -13.76
N LYS A 153 11.01 -35.52 -14.94
CA LYS A 153 10.40 -34.54 -15.85
C LYS A 153 9.02 -34.97 -16.34
N GLU A 154 8.76 -36.27 -16.46
CA GLU A 154 7.47 -36.77 -16.96
C GLU A 154 6.38 -36.67 -15.88
N GLY A 155 6.75 -36.87 -14.60
CA GLY A 155 5.91 -36.54 -13.46
C GLY A 155 5.61 -35.03 -13.38
N ALA A 156 6.64 -34.19 -13.53
CA ALA A 156 6.47 -32.73 -13.51
C ALA A 156 5.58 -32.22 -14.65
N LYS A 157 5.79 -32.66 -15.90
CA LYS A 157 4.94 -32.29 -17.05
C LYS A 157 3.47 -32.62 -16.82
N THR A 158 3.18 -33.74 -16.18
CA THR A 158 1.80 -34.15 -15.85
C THR A 158 1.19 -33.21 -14.81
N ILE A 159 1.97 -32.77 -13.81
CA ILE A 159 1.55 -31.76 -12.83
C ILE A 159 1.33 -30.39 -13.51
N PHE A 160 2.21 -29.98 -14.45
CA PHE A 160 2.09 -28.73 -15.20
C PHE A 160 0.83 -28.62 -16.06
N ILE A 161 0.46 -29.71 -16.73
CA ILE A 161 -0.73 -29.76 -17.59
C ILE A 161 -2.02 -29.61 -16.76
N CYS A 162 -1.98 -29.94 -15.47
CA CYS A 162 -3.16 -30.05 -14.62
C CYS A 162 -3.25 -29.00 -13.49
N ASN A 163 -2.19 -28.22 -13.24
CA ASN A 163 -2.20 -27.07 -12.33
C ASN A 163 -1.76 -25.78 -13.06
N PRO A 164 -2.65 -25.15 -13.85
CA PRO A 164 -2.34 -23.89 -14.54
C PRO A 164 -2.10 -22.71 -13.58
N ALA A 165 -2.40 -22.83 -12.27
CA ALA A 165 -2.05 -21.81 -11.28
C ALA A 165 -0.57 -21.89 -10.84
N ALA A 166 0.01 -23.09 -10.77
CA ALA A 166 1.46 -23.27 -10.59
C ALA A 166 2.24 -22.78 -11.82
N VAL A 167 1.64 -22.91 -13.01
CA VAL A 167 2.11 -22.27 -14.26
C VAL A 167 2.14 -20.76 -14.07
N ILE A 168 1.15 -20.10 -13.47
CA ILE A 168 1.16 -18.63 -13.28
C ILE A 168 2.32 -18.17 -12.40
N SER A 169 2.71 -18.91 -11.35
CA SER A 169 3.90 -18.60 -10.54
C SER A 169 5.21 -18.66 -11.35
N THR A 170 5.38 -19.69 -12.17
CA THR A 170 6.60 -19.88 -13.01
C THR A 170 6.56 -19.11 -14.34
N PHE A 171 5.37 -18.79 -14.85
CA PHE A 171 5.16 -17.99 -16.05
C PHE A 171 5.01 -16.51 -15.75
N CYS A 172 4.74 -16.04 -14.53
CA CYS A 172 4.79 -14.61 -14.23
C CYS A 172 6.21 -14.04 -14.40
N GLU A 173 7.26 -14.85 -14.24
CA GLU A 173 8.63 -14.45 -14.60
C GLU A 173 8.91 -14.54 -16.12
N ARG A 174 8.11 -15.31 -16.88
CA ARG A 174 8.30 -15.51 -18.34
C ARG A 174 7.36 -14.67 -19.23
N PHE A 175 6.14 -14.34 -18.78
CA PHE A 175 5.22 -13.44 -19.48
C PHE A 175 5.68 -11.98 -19.44
N ALA A 176 6.64 -11.64 -18.58
CA ALA A 176 7.40 -10.39 -18.69
C ALA A 176 8.29 -10.31 -19.95
N ARG A 177 8.39 -11.39 -20.75
CA ARG A 177 9.27 -11.46 -21.95
C ARG A 177 8.57 -11.86 -23.26
N ALA A 178 7.25 -12.03 -23.30
CA ALA A 178 6.61 -12.54 -24.53
C ALA A 178 5.22 -11.97 -24.79
N GLU A 179 5.13 -10.68 -25.12
CA GLU A 179 4.13 -10.18 -26.08
C GLU A 179 4.73 -9.07 -26.96
N VAL A 180 5.56 -9.47 -27.93
CA VAL A 180 5.68 -8.76 -29.21
C VAL A 180 5.73 -9.80 -30.34
N SER A 181 4.58 -9.88 -31.03
CA SER A 181 4.40 -10.11 -32.47
C SER A 181 4.63 -11.47 -33.14
N SER A 182 3.53 -11.93 -33.75
CA SER A 182 3.39 -12.41 -35.14
C SER A 182 4.34 -13.49 -35.69
N THR A 183 3.73 -14.64 -36.02
CA THR A 183 3.94 -15.45 -37.24
C THR A 183 5.34 -15.46 -37.85
N VAL A 184 6.03 -16.60 -37.77
CA VAL A 184 6.67 -17.35 -38.89
C VAL A 184 7.24 -18.66 -38.35
N LYS A 185 7.19 -19.71 -39.18
CA LYS A 185 7.54 -21.10 -38.88
C LYS A 185 9.05 -21.27 -38.69
N THR A 186 9.41 -22.11 -37.72
CA THR A 186 10.77 -22.55 -37.40
C THR A 186 11.11 -23.86 -38.10
N GLU A 187 12.15 -23.87 -38.92
CA GLU A 187 13.00 -25.04 -39.16
C GLU A 187 14.48 -24.60 -39.03
N ASP A 188 15.21 -25.42 -38.26
CA ASP A 188 16.67 -25.56 -38.13
C ASP A 188 17.52 -24.37 -37.59
N MET A 189 18.12 -24.56 -36.41
CA MET A 189 19.58 -24.62 -36.20
C MET A 189 19.98 -24.63 -34.71
N GLU A 190 21.20 -25.11 -34.49
CA GLU A 190 21.86 -25.66 -33.30
C GLU A 190 22.17 -24.69 -32.13
N GLU A 191 22.59 -25.30 -31.03
CA GLU A 191 22.92 -24.78 -29.70
C GLU A 191 23.81 -23.52 -29.65
N GLN A 192 23.44 -22.56 -28.77
CA GLN A 192 24.39 -21.72 -28.01
C GLN A 192 23.75 -21.13 -26.73
N SER A 193 24.57 -21.03 -25.69
CA SER A 193 24.27 -20.82 -24.27
C SER A 193 23.57 -19.51 -23.86
N GLY A 194 22.74 -19.59 -22.80
CA GLY A 194 22.40 -18.48 -21.89
C GLY A 194 21.35 -17.50 -22.42
N THR A 195 20.14 -17.50 -21.86
CA THR A 195 19.08 -16.57 -22.28
C THR A 195 19.27 -15.17 -21.68
N VAL A 196 20.34 -14.49 -22.12
CA VAL A 196 20.27 -13.05 -22.41
C VAL A 196 19.09 -12.89 -23.36
N VAL A 197 18.19 -11.93 -23.14
CA VAL A 197 17.30 -11.53 -24.25
C VAL A 197 18.23 -10.84 -25.22
N ASN A 198 18.80 -11.60 -26.15
CA ASN A 198 19.78 -11.07 -27.09
C ASN A 198 19.14 -9.89 -27.79
N VAL A 199 19.71 -8.71 -27.58
CA VAL A 199 19.38 -7.52 -28.37
C VAL A 199 19.61 -7.89 -29.83
N SER A 200 18.58 -7.69 -30.65
CA SER A 200 18.66 -8.00 -32.08
C SER A 200 19.67 -7.07 -32.76
N ASN A 201 20.21 -7.50 -33.91
CA ASN A 201 21.14 -6.65 -34.65
C ASN A 201 20.44 -5.37 -35.15
N GLU A 202 19.12 -5.42 -35.41
CA GLU A 202 18.33 -4.24 -35.74
C GLU A 202 18.25 -3.26 -34.56
N GLU A 203 18.02 -3.76 -33.34
CA GLU A 203 18.00 -2.91 -32.14
C GLU A 203 19.36 -2.25 -31.88
N VAL A 204 20.47 -2.99 -32.08
CA VAL A 204 21.83 -2.43 -31.98
C VAL A 204 22.08 -1.37 -33.06
N ALA A 205 21.63 -1.60 -34.30
CA ALA A 205 21.74 -0.64 -35.39
C ALA A 205 20.91 0.63 -35.11
N ALA A 206 19.69 0.48 -34.58
CA ALA A 206 18.84 1.59 -34.17
C ALA A 206 19.47 2.40 -33.02
N ALA A 207 20.04 1.72 -32.02
CA ALA A 207 20.77 2.36 -30.94
C ALA A 207 21.99 3.16 -31.45
N ARG A 208 22.72 2.62 -32.42
CA ARG A 208 23.85 3.31 -33.08
C ARG A 208 23.40 4.55 -33.84
N GLN A 209 22.30 4.45 -34.57
CA GLN A 209 21.73 5.58 -35.29
C GLN A 209 21.25 6.67 -34.31
N ALA A 210 20.52 6.28 -33.27
CA ALA A 210 20.03 7.18 -32.24
C ALA A 210 21.17 7.90 -31.52
N TRP A 211 22.24 7.18 -31.14
CA TRP A 211 23.40 7.75 -30.46
C TRP A 211 24.11 8.87 -31.25
N LYS A 212 24.06 8.81 -32.59
CA LYS A 212 24.58 9.85 -33.49
C LYS A 212 23.56 10.96 -33.79
N GLY A 213 22.33 10.80 -33.32
CA GLY A 213 21.23 11.74 -33.55
C GLY A 213 21.38 13.04 -32.76
N GLN A 214 20.49 13.98 -33.06
CA GLN A 214 20.43 15.25 -32.33
C GLN A 214 19.82 15.06 -30.95
N ILE A 215 20.45 15.67 -29.94
CA ILE A 215 19.94 15.67 -28.57
C ILE A 215 18.74 16.63 -28.53
N PRO A 216 17.56 16.17 -28.06
CA PRO A 216 16.40 17.05 -27.97
C PRO A 216 16.62 18.14 -26.92
N HIS A 217 15.97 19.28 -27.11
CA HIS A 217 15.95 20.33 -26.10
C HIS A 217 15.11 19.88 -24.90
N SER A 218 15.50 20.31 -23.70
CA SER A 218 14.70 20.06 -22.49
C SER A 218 13.30 20.64 -22.67
N ALA A 219 12.28 19.79 -22.59
CA ALA A 219 10.88 20.20 -22.59
C ALA A 219 10.43 20.77 -21.23
N VAL A 220 11.27 20.63 -20.19
CA VAL A 220 11.01 21.18 -18.87
C VAL A 220 11.18 22.71 -18.93
N LYS A 221 10.03 23.39 -18.90
CA LYS A 221 9.97 24.83 -18.72
C LYS A 221 10.49 25.18 -17.32
N GLY A 222 11.12 26.36 -17.16
CA GLY A 222 11.52 26.87 -15.83
C GLY A 222 10.31 27.07 -14.92
N LYS A 223 10.52 27.59 -13.69
CA LYS A 223 9.43 27.88 -12.75
C LYS A 223 8.32 28.65 -13.51
N ARG A 224 7.16 28.00 -13.71
CA ARG A 224 6.12 28.48 -14.63
C ARG A 224 5.57 29.80 -14.05
N SER A 225 6.00 30.93 -14.61
CA SER A 225 5.44 32.24 -14.27
C SER A 225 4.16 32.44 -15.09
N GLY A 226 2.99 32.33 -14.44
CA GLY A 226 1.69 32.58 -15.07
C GLY A 226 0.65 31.48 -14.84
N GLN A 227 -0.57 31.75 -15.29
CA GLN A 227 -1.69 30.80 -15.25
C GLN A 227 -1.53 29.73 -16.33
N ILE A 228 -1.69 28.46 -15.96
CA ILE A 228 -1.66 27.34 -16.91
C ILE A 228 -3.08 27.17 -17.48
N LEU A 229 -3.23 27.47 -18.76
CA LEU A 229 -4.49 27.33 -19.50
C LEU A 229 -4.35 26.28 -20.61
N PRO A 230 -5.46 25.66 -21.06
CA PRO A 230 -5.43 24.75 -22.19
C PRO A 230 -4.90 25.43 -23.47
N LEU A 231 -4.14 24.69 -24.26
CA LEU A 231 -3.58 25.13 -25.54
C LEU A 231 -4.33 24.41 -26.67
N ALA A 232 -4.81 25.18 -27.64
CA ALA A 232 -5.48 24.63 -28.82
C ALA A 232 -4.50 23.80 -29.68
N GLY A 233 -4.99 22.73 -30.30
CA GLY A 233 -4.20 21.83 -31.15
C GLY A 233 -3.21 20.93 -30.39
N GLN A 234 -3.26 20.91 -29.05
CA GLN A 234 -2.43 20.06 -28.20
C GLN A 234 -3.29 19.33 -27.17
N ARG A 235 -2.77 18.20 -26.64
CA ARG A 235 -3.39 17.52 -25.49
C ARG A 235 -3.10 18.27 -24.20
N ASN A 236 -4.16 18.54 -23.44
CA ASN A 236 -4.11 19.27 -22.17
C ASN A 236 -4.49 18.32 -21.03
N TYR A 237 -3.66 18.20 -20.01
CA TYR A 237 -3.88 17.23 -18.93
C TYR A 237 -4.38 17.95 -17.69
N LEU A 238 -5.64 17.73 -17.35
CA LEU A 238 -6.19 18.11 -16.06
C LEU A 238 -6.00 16.93 -15.12
N ILE A 239 -5.29 17.11 -14.02
CA ILE A 239 -5.04 16.06 -13.04
C ILE A 239 -5.63 16.50 -11.72
N THR A 240 -6.45 15.65 -11.11
CA THR A 240 -6.92 15.85 -9.74
C THR A 240 -6.59 14.66 -8.86
N SER A 241 -6.34 14.95 -7.59
CA SER A 241 -6.23 13.96 -6.54
C SER A 241 -7.39 14.12 -5.57
N ALA A 242 -7.98 13.01 -5.14
CA ALA A 242 -9.10 13.01 -4.22
C ALA A 242 -8.85 13.91 -3.01
N LEU A 243 -9.84 14.74 -2.69
CA LEU A 243 -9.75 15.73 -1.63
C LEU A 243 -9.68 15.01 -0.27
N PRO A 244 -8.57 15.08 0.48
CA PRO A 244 -8.53 14.55 1.83
C PRO A 244 -9.53 15.28 2.74
N TYR A 245 -10.25 14.50 3.55
CA TYR A 245 -11.06 15.04 4.65
C TYR A 245 -10.18 15.77 5.66
N VAL A 246 -10.47 17.04 5.90
CA VAL A 246 -9.61 17.94 6.70
C VAL A 246 -9.54 17.53 8.17
N ASN A 247 -10.55 16.84 8.70
CA ASN A 247 -10.63 16.55 10.13
C ASN A 247 -9.68 15.43 10.62
N ASN A 248 -8.82 14.89 9.75
CA ASN A 248 -7.90 13.81 10.08
C ASN A 248 -6.51 14.03 9.50
N VAL A 249 -5.48 13.62 10.26
CA VAL A 249 -4.12 13.57 9.73
C VAL A 249 -4.05 12.44 8.71
N PRO A 250 -3.55 12.68 7.48
CA PRO A 250 -3.44 11.64 6.47
C PRO A 250 -2.37 10.62 6.88
N HIS A 251 -2.65 9.33 6.71
CA HIS A 251 -1.67 8.25 6.85
C HIS A 251 -1.06 7.87 5.50
N LEU A 252 -0.01 7.02 5.52
CA LEU A 252 0.70 6.62 4.30
C LEU A 252 -0.23 6.04 3.22
N GLY A 253 -1.25 5.29 3.64
CA GLY A 253 -2.30 4.78 2.76
C GLY A 253 -3.10 5.87 2.01
N ASN A 254 -3.46 6.97 2.67
CA ASN A 254 -4.12 8.09 1.98
C ASN A 254 -3.16 8.77 0.99
N ILE A 255 -1.88 8.88 1.37
CA ILE A 255 -0.86 9.55 0.57
C ILE A 255 -0.61 8.77 -0.72
N ILE A 256 -0.34 7.46 -0.63
CA ILE A 256 -0.06 6.62 -1.79
C ILE A 256 -1.28 6.44 -2.70
N GLY A 257 -2.48 6.30 -2.12
CA GLY A 257 -3.70 6.07 -2.91
C GLY A 257 -4.16 7.27 -3.72
N CYS A 258 -3.77 8.49 -3.28
CA CYS A 258 -4.23 9.73 -3.88
C CYS A 258 -3.05 10.60 -4.33
N VAL A 259 -2.53 11.45 -3.43
CA VAL A 259 -1.71 12.62 -3.80
C VAL A 259 -0.33 12.25 -4.36
N LEU A 260 0.30 11.18 -3.85
CA LEU A 260 1.61 10.72 -4.32
C LEU A 260 1.50 10.04 -5.70
N SER A 261 0.46 9.22 -5.92
CA SER A 261 0.20 8.62 -7.23
C SER A 261 -0.02 9.69 -8.31
N ALA A 262 -0.86 10.68 -8.01
CA ALA A 262 -1.12 11.79 -8.93
C ALA A 262 0.13 12.65 -9.18
N ASP A 263 0.96 12.89 -8.14
CA ASP A 263 2.19 13.66 -8.27
C ASP A 263 3.21 13.00 -9.21
N VAL A 264 3.42 11.69 -9.08
CA VAL A 264 4.31 10.94 -9.98
C VAL A 264 3.85 11.11 -11.43
N PHE A 265 2.56 10.92 -11.71
CA PHE A 265 2.05 11.10 -13.07
C PHE A 265 2.13 12.56 -13.55
N ALA A 266 1.83 13.54 -12.69
CA ALA A 266 1.94 14.95 -13.01
C ALA A 266 3.38 15.35 -13.37
N ARG A 267 4.37 14.90 -12.58
CA ARG A 267 5.80 15.14 -12.83
C ARG A 267 6.27 14.45 -14.11
N TYR A 268 5.85 13.22 -14.36
CA TYR A 268 6.11 12.55 -15.64
C TYR A 268 5.61 13.38 -16.82
N CYS A 269 4.37 13.86 -16.75
CA CYS A 269 3.82 14.70 -17.80
C CYS A 269 4.59 16.03 -17.98
N ARG A 270 5.05 16.65 -16.89
CA ARG A 270 5.90 17.86 -16.95
C ARG A 270 7.24 17.58 -17.65
N VAL A 271 7.90 16.47 -17.31
CA VAL A 271 9.17 16.06 -17.93
C VAL A 271 8.99 15.74 -19.42
N ARG A 272 7.82 15.20 -19.81
CA ARG A 272 7.40 15.01 -21.20
C ARG A 272 7.01 16.30 -21.94
N GLY A 273 7.07 17.47 -21.28
CA GLY A 273 6.72 18.75 -21.89
C GLY A 273 5.23 19.02 -22.06
N ARG A 274 4.36 18.23 -21.43
CA ARG A 274 2.91 18.32 -21.60
C ARG A 274 2.35 19.56 -20.89
N ASN A 275 1.28 20.12 -21.46
CA ASN A 275 0.50 21.16 -20.80
C ASN A 275 -0.39 20.53 -19.73
N ILE A 276 -0.02 20.71 -18.46
CA ILE A 276 -0.66 20.02 -17.34
C ILE A 276 -0.99 20.97 -16.21
N LEU A 277 -2.17 20.79 -15.61
CA LEU A 277 -2.63 21.46 -14.41
C LEU A 277 -3.02 20.40 -13.36
N TYR A 278 -2.27 20.36 -12.25
CA TYR A 278 -2.52 19.45 -11.14
C TYR A 278 -3.12 20.19 -9.93
N VAL A 279 -4.39 19.91 -9.63
CA VAL A 279 -5.18 20.57 -8.55
C VAL A 279 -5.66 19.55 -7.52
N SER A 280 -5.58 19.92 -6.25
CA SER A 280 -6.25 19.22 -5.15
C SER A 280 -6.52 20.21 -4.01
N GLY A 281 -6.94 19.74 -2.85
CA GLY A 281 -7.23 20.57 -1.70
C GLY A 281 -7.91 19.77 -0.59
N THR A 282 -8.31 20.45 0.48
CA THR A 282 -9.02 19.81 1.60
C THR A 282 -10.54 19.83 1.41
N ASP A 283 -11.18 18.70 1.71
CA ASP A 283 -12.62 18.61 1.90
C ASP A 283 -12.98 18.94 3.35
N GLU A 284 -13.77 19.99 3.55
CA GLU A 284 -13.90 20.67 4.83
C GLU A 284 -15.30 20.65 5.41
N TYR A 285 -16.32 20.33 4.62
CA TYR A 285 -17.71 20.36 5.07
C TYR A 285 -18.17 19.05 5.70
N GLY A 286 -19.37 19.09 6.29
CA GLY A 286 -20.06 17.91 6.77
C GLY A 286 -19.94 17.67 8.28
N THR A 287 -20.72 16.70 8.74
CA THR A 287 -20.93 16.42 10.18
C THR A 287 -19.63 16.07 10.90
N ALA A 288 -18.72 15.37 10.23
CA ALA A 288 -17.48 14.93 10.86
C ALA A 288 -16.56 16.09 11.23
N THR A 289 -16.64 17.22 10.51
CA THR A 289 -15.95 18.47 10.87
C THR A 289 -16.61 19.11 12.07
N GLU A 290 -17.94 19.24 12.10
CA GLU A 290 -18.67 19.79 13.26
C GLU A 290 -18.42 18.98 14.55
N THR A 291 -18.43 17.64 14.45
CA THR A 291 -18.12 16.75 15.58
C THR A 291 -16.70 17.00 16.09
N LYS A 292 -15.72 17.03 15.18
CA LYS A 292 -14.32 17.20 15.56
C LYS A 292 -14.04 18.59 16.12
N ALA A 293 -14.68 19.62 15.58
CA ALA A 293 -14.63 20.98 16.09
C ALA A 293 -15.14 21.03 17.54
N LEU A 294 -16.28 20.41 17.82
CA LEU A 294 -16.85 20.31 19.17
C LEU A 294 -15.91 19.55 20.13
N GLU A 295 -15.35 18.43 19.70
CA GLU A 295 -14.38 17.65 20.50
C GLU A 295 -13.13 18.44 20.88
N GLU A 296 -12.67 19.35 20.01
CA GLU A 296 -11.48 20.17 20.24
C GLU A 296 -11.80 21.56 20.82
N GLY A 297 -13.08 21.88 21.08
CA GLY A 297 -13.50 23.19 21.57
C GLY A 297 -13.25 24.33 20.58
N LEU A 298 -13.33 24.04 19.27
CA LEU A 298 -13.10 24.98 18.17
C LEU A 298 -14.37 25.20 17.33
N THR A 299 -14.41 26.27 16.54
CA THR A 299 -15.40 26.39 15.47
C THR A 299 -15.03 25.50 14.28
N PRO A 300 -16.00 25.11 13.41
CA PRO A 300 -15.70 24.38 12.18
C PRO A 300 -14.64 25.06 11.29
N GLN A 301 -14.70 26.38 11.13
CA GLN A 301 -13.69 27.13 10.37
C GLN A 301 -12.29 27.00 11.00
N GLN A 302 -12.18 27.18 12.31
CA GLN A 302 -10.89 27.11 13.02
C GLN A 302 -10.25 25.72 12.90
N ILE A 303 -11.03 24.64 13.00
CA ILE A 303 -10.47 23.30 12.83
C ILE A 303 -10.06 23.03 11.38
N CYS A 304 -10.84 23.50 10.41
CA CYS A 304 -10.49 23.41 9.00
C CYS A 304 -9.18 24.15 8.71
N ASP A 305 -9.01 25.38 9.23
CA ASP A 305 -7.80 26.19 9.04
C ASP A 305 -6.56 25.48 9.61
N LYS A 306 -6.68 24.97 10.84
CA LYS A 306 -5.63 24.21 11.52
C LYS A 306 -5.18 23.01 10.70
N TYR A 307 -6.12 22.20 10.24
CA TYR A 307 -5.78 20.96 9.55
C TYR A 307 -5.45 21.17 8.07
N HIS A 308 -6.01 22.17 7.38
CA HIS A 308 -5.58 22.54 6.04
C HIS A 308 -4.10 22.93 6.02
N ALA A 309 -3.65 23.70 7.01
CA ALA A 309 -2.23 24.02 7.17
C ALA A 309 -1.39 22.75 7.41
N LEU A 310 -1.87 21.83 8.25
CA LEU A 310 -1.20 20.55 8.52
C LEU A 310 -1.08 19.67 7.27
N HIS A 311 -2.15 19.52 6.49
CA HIS A 311 -2.13 18.79 5.22
C HIS A 311 -1.12 19.42 4.25
N SER A 312 -1.16 20.75 4.13
CA SER A 312 -0.25 21.51 3.27
C SER A 312 1.22 21.29 3.66
N GLU A 313 1.54 21.28 4.96
CA GLU A 313 2.88 21.00 5.47
C GLU A 313 3.34 19.57 5.15
N ILE A 314 2.48 18.56 5.40
CA ILE A 314 2.78 17.15 5.11
C ILE A 314 3.05 16.96 3.62
N TYR A 315 2.19 17.48 2.75
CA TYR A 315 2.34 17.31 1.30
C TYR A 315 3.53 18.08 0.75
N LYS A 316 3.86 19.24 1.32
CA LYS A 316 5.10 19.94 1.00
C LYS A 316 6.33 19.14 1.41
N TRP A 317 6.32 18.50 2.58
CA TRP A 317 7.43 17.65 3.04
C TRP A 317 7.62 16.43 2.14
N PHE A 318 6.52 15.80 1.70
CA PHE A 318 6.55 14.73 0.69
C PHE A 318 6.93 15.19 -0.73
N ASP A 319 7.22 16.47 -0.93
CA ASP A 319 7.50 17.09 -2.22
C ASP A 319 6.38 16.80 -3.25
N ILE A 320 5.13 16.98 -2.85
CA ILE A 320 3.99 16.92 -3.77
C ILE A 320 3.91 18.24 -4.54
N GLY A 321 4.11 18.17 -5.85
CA GLY A 321 4.15 19.33 -6.74
C GLY A 321 2.77 19.69 -7.28
N PHE A 322 1.85 20.15 -6.43
CA PHE A 322 0.58 20.74 -6.89
C PHE A 322 0.84 22.04 -7.66
N ASP A 323 0.04 22.30 -8.70
CA ASP A 323 -0.03 23.65 -9.28
C ASP A 323 -0.94 24.55 -8.43
N TYR A 324 -1.95 23.97 -7.77
CA TYR A 324 -2.76 24.62 -6.75
C TYR A 324 -3.30 23.62 -5.71
N PHE A 325 -3.16 23.94 -4.42
CA PHE A 325 -3.74 23.19 -3.31
C PHE A 325 -4.73 24.08 -2.55
N GLY A 326 -6.03 23.85 -2.76
CA GLY A 326 -7.11 24.73 -2.30
C GLY A 326 -7.97 24.16 -1.17
N ARG A 327 -9.19 24.68 -1.04
CA ARG A 327 -10.15 24.38 0.03
C ARG A 327 -11.58 24.39 -0.52
N THR A 328 -12.48 23.59 0.03
CA THR A 328 -13.91 23.64 -0.33
C THR A 328 -14.68 24.77 0.37
N THR A 329 -14.14 25.40 1.41
CA THR A 329 -14.81 26.49 2.17
C THR A 329 -14.62 27.87 1.53
N THR A 330 -14.92 28.01 0.24
CA THR A 330 -14.72 29.26 -0.53
C THR A 330 -16.02 29.84 -1.10
N LYS A 331 -15.96 31.11 -1.51
CA LYS A 331 -17.08 31.78 -2.19
C LYS A 331 -17.37 31.11 -3.54
N GLU A 332 -16.32 30.75 -4.25
CA GLU A 332 -16.36 30.07 -5.55
C GLU A 332 -17.02 28.70 -5.43
N GLN A 333 -16.74 27.93 -4.37
CA GLN A 333 -17.46 26.68 -4.09
C GLN A 333 -18.96 26.94 -3.98
N THR A 334 -19.36 27.93 -3.18
CA THR A 334 -20.77 28.23 -2.95
C THR A 334 -21.45 28.62 -4.25
N GLN A 335 -20.86 29.54 -5.01
CA GLN A 335 -21.42 30.03 -6.27
C GLN A 335 -21.55 28.93 -7.32
N ILE A 336 -20.50 28.13 -7.53
CA ILE A 336 -20.49 27.07 -8.55
C ILE A 336 -21.39 25.91 -8.13
N GLY A 337 -21.37 25.52 -6.85
CA GLY A 337 -22.25 24.49 -6.32
C GLY A 337 -23.73 24.86 -6.45
N GLN A 338 -24.07 26.12 -6.13
CA GLN A 338 -25.43 26.63 -6.29
C GLN A 338 -25.84 26.73 -7.77
N ASP A 339 -24.95 27.15 -8.67
CA ASP A 339 -25.23 27.19 -10.11
C ASP A 339 -25.54 25.79 -10.67
N ILE A 340 -24.70 24.79 -10.36
CA ILE A 340 -24.94 23.38 -10.76
C ILE A 340 -26.27 22.87 -10.19
N PHE A 341 -26.53 23.13 -8.91
CA PHE A 341 -27.80 22.76 -8.27
C PHE A 341 -29.01 23.41 -8.94
N MET A 342 -28.97 24.71 -9.21
CA MET A 342 -30.10 25.42 -9.81
C MET A 342 -30.37 24.97 -11.24
N ARG A 343 -29.34 24.60 -12.00
CA ARG A 343 -29.50 24.02 -13.33
C ARG A 343 -30.13 22.63 -13.29
N LEU A 344 -29.70 21.79 -12.34
CA LEU A 344 -30.35 20.49 -12.09
C LEU A 344 -31.83 20.65 -11.69
N TYR A 345 -32.13 21.65 -10.85
CA TYR A 345 -33.49 22.00 -10.45
C TYR A 345 -34.34 22.43 -11.65
N GLN A 346 -33.83 23.36 -12.47
CA GLN A 346 -34.50 23.87 -13.68
C GLN A 346 -34.70 22.78 -14.74
N ASN A 347 -33.79 21.81 -14.82
CA ASN A 347 -33.89 20.67 -15.72
C ASN A 347 -34.72 19.50 -15.16
N GLU A 348 -35.40 19.69 -14.03
CA GLU A 348 -36.27 18.68 -13.39
C GLU A 348 -35.55 17.38 -12.99
N TYR A 349 -34.28 17.47 -12.63
CA TYR A 349 -33.48 16.33 -12.12
C TYR A 349 -33.41 16.25 -10.60
N LEU A 350 -34.17 17.10 -9.90
CA LEU A 350 -34.25 17.14 -8.45
C LEU A 350 -35.67 16.82 -7.97
N LYS A 351 -35.77 16.02 -6.91
CA LYS A 351 -37.03 15.64 -6.25
C LYS A 351 -37.03 16.10 -4.80
N GLU A 352 -38.12 16.69 -4.35
CA GLU A 352 -38.34 16.96 -2.93
C GLU A 352 -39.04 15.76 -2.28
N MET A 353 -38.47 15.22 -1.21
CA MET A 353 -39.06 14.10 -0.47
C MET A 353 -38.95 14.34 1.03
N THR A 354 -39.90 13.81 1.80
CA THR A 354 -39.88 13.87 3.26
C THR A 354 -39.19 12.62 3.83
N VAL A 355 -38.26 12.83 4.76
CA VAL A 355 -37.54 11.76 5.45
C VAL A 355 -37.81 11.85 6.96
N LEU A 356 -38.06 10.71 7.60
CA LEU A 356 -38.14 10.63 9.05
C LEU A 356 -36.73 10.62 9.65
N GLN A 357 -36.44 11.56 10.54
CA GLN A 357 -35.15 11.69 11.20
C GLN A 357 -35.33 11.92 12.70
N LEU A 358 -34.34 11.52 13.48
CA LEU A 358 -34.33 11.83 14.91
C LEU A 358 -33.98 13.31 15.13
N PHE A 359 -34.65 13.93 16.08
CA PHE A 359 -34.52 15.33 16.46
C PHE A 359 -34.34 15.44 17.97
N CYS A 360 -33.30 16.14 18.41
CA CYS A 360 -33.06 16.42 19.82
C CYS A 360 -33.76 17.72 20.20
N GLU A 361 -34.77 17.65 21.07
CA GLU A 361 -35.54 18.83 21.46
C GLU A 361 -34.72 19.87 22.25
N PRO A 362 -33.81 19.48 23.17
CA PRO A 362 -32.93 20.45 23.84
C PRO A 362 -31.92 21.11 22.90
N CYS A 363 -31.28 20.34 22.01
CA CYS A 363 -30.29 20.87 21.07
C CYS A 363 -30.92 21.57 19.86
N LYS A 364 -32.25 21.48 19.70
CA LYS A 364 -33.02 22.03 18.56
C LYS A 364 -32.41 21.67 17.20
N ARG A 365 -31.97 20.42 17.03
CA ARG A 365 -31.32 19.95 15.80
C ARG A 365 -31.68 18.50 15.46
N PHE A 366 -31.65 18.18 14.18
CA PHE A 366 -31.67 16.80 13.71
C PHE A 366 -30.37 16.09 14.07
N LEU A 367 -30.46 14.80 14.37
CA LEU A 367 -29.33 13.96 14.74
C LEU A 367 -28.93 13.09 13.56
N SER A 368 -27.72 13.28 13.06
CA SER A 368 -27.07 12.27 12.23
C SER A 368 -26.82 10.98 13.02
N ASP A 369 -26.59 9.88 12.34
CA ASP A 369 -26.27 8.58 12.97
C ASP A 369 -25.11 8.63 13.97
N ARG A 370 -24.13 9.54 13.76
CA ARG A 370 -22.99 9.75 14.68
C ARG A 370 -23.33 10.52 15.95
N PHE A 371 -24.45 11.23 15.97
CA PHE A 371 -24.92 12.04 17.10
C PHE A 371 -26.04 11.36 17.89
N VAL A 372 -26.36 10.11 17.56
CA VAL A 372 -27.32 9.30 18.31
C VAL A 372 -26.66 8.01 18.77
N GLU A 373 -26.96 7.65 20.00
CA GLU A 373 -26.71 6.33 20.56
C GLU A 373 -28.02 5.79 21.13
N GLY A 374 -28.13 4.48 21.26
CA GLY A 374 -29.31 3.85 21.85
C GLY A 374 -29.19 2.34 21.91
N THR A 375 -30.25 1.70 22.36
CA THR A 375 -30.29 0.25 22.50
C THR A 375 -30.52 -0.42 21.14
N CYS A 376 -29.61 -1.33 20.76
CA CYS A 376 -29.69 -2.11 19.54
C CYS A 376 -31.00 -2.92 19.51
N PRO A 377 -31.83 -2.76 18.47
CA PRO A 377 -33.10 -3.50 18.37
C PRO A 377 -32.91 -5.01 18.21
N SER A 378 -31.72 -5.45 17.77
CA SER A 378 -31.43 -6.87 17.48
C SER A 378 -30.79 -7.64 18.63
N CYS A 379 -29.82 -7.06 19.33
CA CYS A 379 -29.05 -7.78 20.37
C CYS A 379 -29.14 -7.14 21.77
N GLY A 380 -29.87 -6.04 21.92
CA GLY A 380 -30.06 -5.36 23.20
C GLY A 380 -28.82 -4.61 23.73
N TYR A 381 -27.77 -4.43 22.93
CA TYR A 381 -26.62 -3.60 23.32
C TYR A 381 -27.05 -2.14 23.53
N GLU A 382 -26.85 -1.59 24.73
CA GLU A 382 -27.44 -0.30 25.15
C GLU A 382 -26.81 0.94 24.50
N ASP A 383 -25.62 0.79 23.91
CA ASP A 383 -24.81 1.88 23.36
C ASP A 383 -24.53 1.70 21.86
N ALA A 384 -25.48 1.14 21.11
CA ALA A 384 -25.37 1.04 19.66
C ALA A 384 -25.43 2.43 19.02
N ARG A 385 -24.64 2.64 17.97
CA ARG A 385 -24.65 3.86 17.17
C ARG A 385 -25.83 3.85 16.20
N GLY A 386 -26.16 5.02 15.65
CA GLY A 386 -27.26 5.13 14.68
C GLY A 386 -27.10 4.29 13.43
N ASP A 387 -25.86 4.07 12.99
CA ASP A 387 -25.49 3.40 11.73
C ASP A 387 -25.15 1.91 11.91
N GLN A 388 -24.60 1.54 13.06
CA GLN A 388 -24.12 0.19 13.32
C GLN A 388 -24.04 -0.11 14.82
N CYS A 389 -24.42 -1.33 15.18
CA CYS A 389 -24.17 -1.85 16.52
C CYS A 389 -22.76 -2.43 16.62
N ASP A 390 -21.92 -1.90 17.50
CA ASP A 390 -20.53 -2.37 17.67
C ASP A 390 -20.44 -3.77 18.32
N LYS A 391 -21.52 -4.26 18.95
CA LYS A 391 -21.56 -5.60 19.58
C LYS A 391 -21.89 -6.73 18.62
N CYS A 392 -22.90 -6.55 17.76
CA CYS A 392 -23.34 -7.58 16.82
C CYS A 392 -23.02 -7.25 15.35
N SER A 393 -22.36 -6.11 15.11
CA SER A 393 -21.96 -5.59 13.80
C SER A 393 -23.10 -5.33 12.81
N ARG A 394 -24.36 -5.51 13.21
CA ARG A 394 -25.54 -5.29 12.36
C ARG A 394 -25.70 -3.80 12.07
N LEU A 395 -25.94 -3.48 10.80
CA LEU A 395 -26.35 -2.14 10.38
C LEU A 395 -27.74 -1.84 10.94
N THR A 396 -27.89 -0.64 11.46
CA THR A 396 -29.14 -0.13 12.05
C THR A 396 -29.50 1.17 11.36
N ASN A 397 -30.79 1.51 11.29
CA ASN A 397 -31.18 2.90 11.08
C ASN A 397 -31.30 3.58 12.43
N SER A 398 -30.92 4.86 12.51
CA SER A 398 -31.01 5.63 13.74
C SER A 398 -32.42 5.65 14.31
N THR A 399 -33.45 5.71 13.46
CA THR A 399 -34.87 5.65 13.86
C THR A 399 -35.31 4.31 14.45
N ASP A 400 -34.55 3.23 14.24
CA ASP A 400 -34.86 1.89 14.75
C ASP A 400 -34.24 1.64 16.14
N LEU A 401 -33.37 2.54 16.63
CA LEU A 401 -32.79 2.44 17.96
C LEU A 401 -33.86 2.60 19.03
N LYS A 402 -33.84 1.69 20.02
CA LYS A 402 -34.68 1.82 21.21
C LYS A 402 -34.01 2.79 22.19
N ASN A 403 -34.79 3.60 22.90
CA ASN A 403 -34.28 4.59 23.86
C ASN A 403 -33.15 5.47 23.27
N PRO A 404 -33.38 6.13 22.12
CA PRO A 404 -32.35 6.95 21.50
C PRO A 404 -32.00 8.13 22.41
N ARG A 405 -30.71 8.45 22.48
CA ARG A 405 -30.17 9.58 23.23
C ARG A 405 -29.22 10.39 22.37
N CYS A 406 -29.22 11.69 22.59
CA CYS A 406 -28.33 12.61 21.89
C CYS A 406 -26.92 12.50 22.46
N LYS A 407 -25.93 12.17 21.62
CA LYS A 407 -24.52 12.09 22.04
C LYS A 407 -23.93 13.43 22.48
N VAL A 408 -24.52 14.56 22.05
CA VAL A 408 -23.99 15.90 22.35
C VAL A 408 -24.44 16.44 23.70
N CYS A 409 -25.70 16.26 24.08
CA CYS A 409 -26.21 16.76 25.38
C CYS A 409 -26.58 15.65 26.37
N GLY A 410 -26.48 14.37 25.96
CA GLY A 410 -26.86 13.21 26.78
C GLY A 410 -28.38 13.01 26.93
N SER A 411 -29.21 13.93 26.43
CA SER A 411 -30.66 13.89 26.65
C SER A 411 -31.34 12.72 25.91
N ALA A 412 -32.30 12.09 26.59
CA ALA A 412 -33.23 11.12 26.02
C ALA A 412 -34.47 11.77 25.37
N GLN A 413 -34.58 13.11 25.38
CA GLN A 413 -35.62 13.86 24.66
C GLN A 413 -35.29 13.91 23.16
N VAL A 414 -35.31 12.73 22.54
CA VAL A 414 -35.08 12.50 21.12
C VAL A 414 -36.37 11.98 20.51
N ILE A 415 -36.92 12.73 19.56
CA ILE A 415 -38.18 12.43 18.89
C ILE A 415 -37.96 12.20 17.40
N THR A 416 -38.82 11.43 16.75
CA THR A 416 -38.82 11.34 15.28
C THR A 416 -39.59 12.51 14.68
N LYS A 417 -38.98 13.22 13.73
CA LYS A 417 -39.59 14.37 13.05
C LYS A 417 -39.38 14.26 11.55
N ASN A 418 -40.37 14.72 10.79
CA ASN A 418 -40.28 14.86 9.34
C ASN A 418 -39.28 15.97 8.99
N SER A 419 -38.35 15.66 8.08
CA SER A 419 -37.43 16.61 7.47
C SER A 419 -37.56 16.52 5.96
N GLU A 420 -37.94 17.62 5.32
CA GLU A 420 -37.97 17.70 3.86
C GLU A 420 -36.54 17.79 3.33
N GLN A 421 -36.23 17.04 2.27
CA GLN A 421 -34.90 16.99 1.66
C GLN A 421 -35.01 17.01 0.14
N VAL A 422 -33.94 17.46 -0.51
CA VAL A 422 -33.80 17.40 -1.96
C VAL A 422 -32.96 16.18 -2.35
N PHE A 423 -33.41 15.47 -3.37
CA PHE A 423 -32.79 14.28 -3.92
C PHE A 423 -32.41 14.50 -5.38
N LEU A 424 -31.22 14.04 -5.77
CA LEU A 424 -30.81 13.93 -7.16
C LEU A 424 -31.45 12.68 -7.79
N ASP A 425 -32.18 12.86 -8.88
CA ASP A 425 -32.87 11.80 -9.62
C ASP A 425 -31.91 11.08 -10.56
N LEU A 426 -31.03 10.25 -9.98
CA LEU A 426 -30.10 9.41 -10.74
C LEU A 426 -30.79 8.47 -11.75
N PRO A 427 -31.95 7.83 -11.45
CA PRO A 427 -32.69 7.06 -12.46
C PRO A 427 -33.02 7.89 -13.72
N ALA A 428 -33.52 9.12 -13.53
CA ALA A 428 -33.83 9.99 -14.67
C ALA A 428 -32.56 10.39 -15.44
N LEU A 429 -31.46 10.69 -14.75
CA LEU A 429 -30.17 11.04 -15.38
C LEU A 429 -29.56 9.86 -16.15
N GLU A 430 -29.69 8.63 -15.64
CA GLU A 430 -29.26 7.42 -16.32
C GLU A 430 -29.94 7.28 -17.68
N GLN A 431 -31.27 7.42 -17.70
CA GLN A 431 -32.11 7.23 -18.89
C GLN A 431 -32.04 8.41 -19.85
N LYS A 432 -32.23 9.64 -19.35
CA LYS A 432 -32.40 10.84 -20.18
C LYS A 432 -31.07 11.43 -20.65
N GLU A 433 -30.03 11.38 -19.82
CA GLU A 433 -28.72 11.98 -20.13
C GLU A 433 -27.69 10.97 -20.64
N ARG A 434 -28.09 9.72 -20.90
CA ARG A 434 -27.24 8.65 -21.46
C ARG A 434 -25.97 8.41 -20.62
N LEU A 435 -26.11 8.45 -19.29
CA LEU A 435 -24.99 8.26 -18.34
C LEU A 435 -24.31 6.90 -18.54
N ALA A 436 -25.11 5.85 -18.74
CA ALA A 436 -24.62 4.49 -18.94
C ALA A 436 -23.70 4.38 -20.17
N GLU A 437 -24.06 5.04 -21.27
CA GLU A 437 -23.26 5.01 -22.50
C GLU A 437 -21.94 5.77 -22.34
N TRP A 438 -21.98 6.94 -21.70
CA TRP A 438 -20.75 7.67 -21.38
C TRP A 438 -19.83 6.84 -20.49
N LEU A 439 -20.38 6.22 -19.44
CA LEU A 439 -19.62 5.39 -18.51
C LEU A 439 -19.00 4.18 -19.22
N GLU A 440 -19.73 3.49 -20.08
CA GLU A 440 -19.18 2.33 -20.81
C GLU A 440 -17.94 2.74 -21.62
N LYS A 441 -18.04 3.82 -22.40
CA LYS A 441 -16.94 4.35 -23.22
C LYS A 441 -15.78 4.89 -22.38
N ALA A 442 -16.06 5.69 -21.35
CA ALA A 442 -15.02 6.27 -20.51
C ALA A 442 -14.28 5.18 -19.71
N SER A 443 -15.00 4.16 -19.22
CA SER A 443 -14.45 3.13 -18.34
C SER A 443 -13.42 2.19 -19.00
N GLU A 444 -13.30 2.19 -20.33
CA GLU A 444 -12.29 1.42 -21.06
C GLU A 444 -10.86 1.79 -20.67
N GLN A 445 -10.64 3.06 -20.28
CA GLN A 445 -9.33 3.60 -19.91
C GLN A 445 -9.15 3.73 -18.39
N TRP A 446 -10.08 3.17 -17.59
CA TRP A 446 -10.01 3.22 -16.13
C TRP A 446 -9.26 2.02 -15.56
N THR A 447 -8.84 2.11 -14.30
CA THR A 447 -8.30 0.94 -13.61
C THR A 447 -9.36 -0.18 -13.51
N PRO A 448 -8.96 -1.46 -13.58
CA PRO A 448 -9.93 -2.58 -13.60
C PRO A 448 -10.91 -2.57 -12.43
N ASN A 449 -10.45 -2.23 -11.22
CA ASN A 449 -11.27 -2.10 -10.01
C ASN A 449 -12.30 -0.96 -10.13
N ALA A 450 -11.90 0.22 -10.61
CA ALA A 450 -12.79 1.34 -10.85
C ALA A 450 -13.91 0.97 -11.85
N ARG A 451 -13.52 0.37 -12.98
CA ARG A 451 -14.48 -0.11 -13.99
C ARG A 451 -15.46 -1.11 -13.41
N HIS A 452 -14.96 -2.08 -12.63
CA HIS A 452 -15.80 -3.09 -12.00
C HIS A 452 -16.81 -2.49 -11.02
N ILE A 453 -16.35 -1.63 -10.10
CA ILE A 453 -17.21 -0.95 -9.11
C ILE A 453 -18.28 -0.11 -9.81
N ALA A 454 -17.88 0.70 -10.80
CA ALA A 454 -18.80 1.54 -11.54
C ALA A 454 -19.88 0.72 -12.28
N LYS A 455 -19.48 -0.36 -12.95
CA LYS A 455 -20.43 -1.27 -13.63
C LYS A 455 -21.36 -2.01 -12.66
N SER A 456 -20.88 -2.39 -11.47
CA SER A 456 -21.71 -3.02 -10.45
C SER A 456 -22.85 -2.10 -10.01
N TRP A 457 -22.54 -0.83 -9.74
CA TRP A 457 -23.53 0.16 -9.36
C TRP A 457 -24.57 0.41 -10.46
N MET A 458 -24.16 0.46 -11.73
CA MET A 458 -25.09 0.57 -12.86
C MET A 458 -26.01 -0.66 -12.95
N LYS A 459 -25.46 -1.86 -12.76
CA LYS A 459 -26.22 -3.12 -12.82
C LYS A 459 -27.26 -3.24 -11.70
N GLU A 460 -26.97 -2.72 -10.51
CA GLU A 460 -27.91 -2.71 -9.38
C GLU A 460 -29.11 -1.78 -9.60
N GLY A 461 -29.02 -0.86 -10.57
CA GLY A 461 -29.99 0.19 -10.82
C GLY A 461 -29.75 1.40 -9.93
N LEU A 462 -29.57 2.57 -10.54
CA LEU A 462 -29.38 3.80 -9.79
C LEU A 462 -30.69 4.18 -9.08
N LYS A 463 -30.55 4.79 -7.90
CA LYS A 463 -31.67 5.26 -7.07
C LYS A 463 -31.46 6.71 -6.73
N GLU A 464 -32.53 7.40 -6.35
CA GLU A 464 -32.46 8.77 -5.86
C GLU A 464 -31.45 8.89 -4.70
N ARG A 465 -30.69 9.99 -4.69
CA ARG A 465 -29.69 10.28 -3.66
C ARG A 465 -29.97 11.61 -3.00
N CYS A 466 -30.13 11.61 -1.69
CA CYS A 466 -30.37 12.83 -0.92
C CYS A 466 -29.11 13.73 -0.94
N ILE A 467 -29.26 14.94 -1.48
CA ILE A 467 -28.18 15.92 -1.67
C ILE A 467 -28.27 17.11 -0.69
N THR A 468 -29.16 17.07 0.30
CA THR A 468 -29.26 18.09 1.37
C THR A 468 -29.11 17.48 2.75
N ARG A 469 -28.66 18.27 3.72
CA ARG A 469 -28.52 17.87 5.13
C ARG A 469 -28.93 19.00 6.06
N ASP A 470 -29.47 18.61 7.22
CA ASP A 470 -29.76 19.47 8.36
C ASP A 470 -28.50 19.78 9.17
N LEU A 471 -27.54 20.46 8.55
CA LEU A 471 -26.29 20.90 9.17
C LEU A 471 -26.15 22.41 9.03
N LYS A 472 -25.27 23.00 9.85
CA LYS A 472 -24.92 24.41 9.75
C LYS A 472 -23.65 24.62 8.93
N TRP A 473 -22.73 23.64 8.96
CA TRP A 473 -21.45 23.68 8.26
C TRP A 473 -21.50 22.98 6.90
N GLY A 474 -21.78 23.76 5.85
CA GLY A 474 -21.87 23.30 4.47
C GLY A 474 -22.25 24.42 3.50
N THR A 475 -22.22 24.14 2.20
CA THR A 475 -22.72 25.05 1.17
C THR A 475 -24.24 25.24 1.31
N PRO A 476 -24.77 26.47 1.48
CA PRO A 476 -26.21 26.68 1.69
C PRO A 476 -27.05 26.37 0.44
N VAL A 477 -28.24 25.80 0.65
CA VAL A 477 -29.18 25.48 -0.45
C VAL A 477 -29.88 26.75 -0.93
N PRO A 478 -29.88 27.05 -2.25
CA PRO A 478 -30.41 28.31 -2.79
C PRO A 478 -31.94 28.25 -3.03
N LEU A 479 -32.70 27.66 -2.10
CA LEU A 479 -34.16 27.58 -2.15
C LEU A 479 -34.75 28.12 -0.85
N ASP A 480 -35.78 28.96 -0.93
CA ASP A 480 -36.40 29.60 0.24
C ASP A 480 -36.85 28.59 1.29
N LYS A 481 -37.41 27.46 0.84
CA LYS A 481 -37.86 26.34 1.68
C LYS A 481 -36.72 25.63 2.43
N PHE A 482 -35.49 25.70 1.92
CA PHE A 482 -34.33 24.96 2.41
C PHE A 482 -33.22 25.88 2.98
N LYS A 483 -33.53 27.14 3.32
CA LYS A 483 -32.56 28.15 3.82
C LYS A 483 -31.72 27.71 5.02
N GLU A 484 -32.29 26.86 5.87
CA GLU A 484 -31.62 26.35 7.08
C GLU A 484 -30.85 25.04 6.84
N LYS A 485 -30.71 24.62 5.58
CA LYS A 485 -30.04 23.37 5.17
C LYS A 485 -28.86 23.68 4.27
N VAL A 486 -27.96 22.72 4.23
CA VAL A 486 -26.76 22.75 3.38
C VAL A 486 -26.75 21.57 2.43
N PHE A 487 -25.94 21.67 1.38
CA PHE A 487 -25.66 20.52 0.53
C PHE A 487 -24.98 19.42 1.33
N TYR A 488 -25.33 18.19 0.97
CA TYR A 488 -24.62 17.02 1.42
C TYR A 488 -23.23 17.02 0.81
N VAL A 489 -22.20 16.90 1.64
CA VAL A 489 -20.79 16.95 1.23
C VAL A 489 -20.44 16.05 0.04
N TRP A 490 -21.08 14.87 -0.11
CA TRP A 490 -20.79 13.99 -1.24
C TRP A 490 -21.43 14.42 -2.57
N PHE A 491 -22.31 15.43 -2.56
CA PHE A 491 -22.79 16.12 -3.76
C PHE A 491 -21.79 17.20 -4.19
N ASP A 492 -21.32 18.05 -3.27
CA ASP A 492 -20.52 19.23 -3.62
C ASP A 492 -19.00 19.08 -3.43
N ALA A 493 -18.50 18.06 -2.72
CA ALA A 493 -17.05 17.82 -2.60
C ALA A 493 -16.36 17.63 -3.97
N PRO A 494 -16.90 16.85 -4.94
CA PRO A 494 -16.32 16.80 -6.28
C PRO A 494 -16.39 18.13 -7.06
N ILE A 495 -17.37 19.00 -6.75
CA ILE A 495 -17.41 20.38 -7.29
C ILE A 495 -16.21 21.20 -6.77
N GLY A 496 -15.63 20.79 -5.63
CA GLY A 496 -14.37 21.29 -5.09
C GLY A 496 -13.24 21.34 -6.12
N TYR A 497 -13.11 20.36 -7.03
CA TYR A 497 -12.08 20.42 -8.07
C TYR A 497 -12.26 21.62 -9.00
N ILE A 498 -13.51 21.96 -9.33
CA ILE A 498 -13.88 23.07 -10.20
C ILE A 498 -13.63 24.39 -9.45
N SER A 499 -14.10 24.50 -8.22
CA SER A 499 -13.94 25.72 -7.41
C SER A 499 -12.49 26.00 -7.03
N MET A 500 -11.67 24.97 -6.80
CA MET A 500 -10.22 25.13 -6.61
C MET A 500 -9.55 25.63 -7.89
N THR A 501 -9.99 25.17 -9.06
CA THR A 501 -9.50 25.71 -10.34
C THR A 501 -9.94 27.16 -10.54
N ALA A 502 -11.15 27.52 -10.10
CA ALA A 502 -11.65 28.90 -10.12
C ALA A 502 -10.86 29.83 -9.20
N ASN A 503 -10.47 29.35 -8.03
CA ASN A 503 -9.57 30.06 -7.12
C ASN A 503 -8.14 30.19 -7.67
N TYR A 504 -7.69 29.25 -8.50
CA TYR A 504 -6.39 29.32 -9.18
C TYR A 504 -6.39 30.32 -10.36
N THR A 505 -7.47 30.37 -11.14
CA THR A 505 -7.59 31.26 -12.30
C THR A 505 -9.05 31.66 -12.57
N SER A 506 -9.26 32.93 -12.93
CA SER A 506 -10.55 33.44 -13.41
C SER A 506 -11.01 32.77 -14.71
N ASN A 507 -10.09 32.18 -15.48
CA ASN A 507 -10.36 31.48 -16.76
C ASN A 507 -10.62 29.97 -16.58
N TRP A 508 -10.98 29.53 -15.37
CA TRP A 508 -11.16 28.11 -15.03
C TRP A 508 -12.12 27.34 -15.95
N LYS A 509 -13.12 28.04 -16.52
CA LYS A 509 -14.05 27.44 -17.48
C LYS A 509 -13.35 26.85 -18.70
N GLN A 510 -12.17 27.33 -19.07
CA GLN A 510 -11.41 26.73 -20.18
C GLN A 510 -11.00 25.29 -19.88
N TRP A 511 -10.76 24.93 -18.61
CA TRP A 511 -10.45 23.56 -18.20
C TRP A 511 -11.69 22.69 -18.01
N TRP A 512 -12.80 23.28 -17.59
CA TRP A 512 -13.97 22.54 -17.11
C TRP A 512 -15.19 22.59 -18.03
N ILE A 513 -15.22 23.47 -19.02
CA ILE A 513 -16.28 23.60 -20.01
C ILE A 513 -15.67 23.41 -21.40
N ASN A 514 -15.91 22.25 -22.00
CA ASN A 514 -15.44 21.89 -23.32
C ASN A 514 -16.30 22.56 -24.42
N SER A 515 -16.10 23.86 -24.59
CA SER A 515 -16.83 24.69 -25.56
C SER A 515 -16.17 24.74 -26.95
N SER A 516 -14.89 24.35 -27.07
CA SER A 516 -14.14 24.39 -28.33
C SER A 516 -13.69 23.00 -28.75
N LYS A 517 -13.94 22.63 -30.01
CA LYS A 517 -13.47 21.36 -30.58
C LYS A 517 -11.95 21.29 -30.75
N ASP A 518 -11.28 22.43 -30.74
CA ASP A 518 -9.83 22.52 -30.94
C ASP A 518 -9.02 22.31 -29.64
N VAL A 519 -9.71 22.19 -28.50
CA VAL A 519 -9.11 21.98 -27.19
C VAL A 519 -9.47 20.58 -26.68
N GLU A 520 -8.48 19.68 -26.69
CA GLU A 520 -8.63 18.34 -26.10
C GLU A 520 -8.14 18.36 -24.64
N ILE A 521 -9.02 17.94 -23.71
CA ILE A 521 -8.69 17.80 -22.29
C ILE A 521 -8.71 16.32 -21.90
N GLU A 522 -7.55 15.84 -21.47
CA GLU A 522 -7.33 14.54 -20.86
C GLU A 522 -7.48 14.68 -19.34
N TYR A 523 -8.69 14.43 -18.83
CA TYR A 523 -8.98 14.56 -17.40
C TYR A 523 -8.70 13.24 -16.64
N TYR A 524 -7.68 13.27 -15.78
CA TYR A 524 -7.28 12.19 -14.87
C TYR A 524 -7.72 12.46 -13.43
N GLN A 525 -8.31 11.48 -12.77
CA GLN A 525 -8.64 11.52 -11.34
C GLN A 525 -7.96 10.37 -10.58
N PHE A 526 -7.22 10.69 -9.53
CA PHE A 526 -6.54 9.70 -8.67
C PHE A 526 -7.22 9.60 -7.32
N MET A 527 -7.60 8.38 -6.92
CA MET A 527 -8.34 8.14 -5.67
C MET A 527 -8.16 6.71 -5.15
N ALA A 528 -8.60 6.46 -3.91
CA ALA A 528 -8.84 5.10 -3.43
C ALA A 528 -10.22 4.57 -3.91
N LYS A 529 -10.39 3.25 -3.94
CA LYS A 529 -11.57 2.56 -4.49
C LYS A 529 -12.92 2.96 -3.90
N ASP A 530 -12.95 3.43 -2.66
CA ASP A 530 -14.15 3.91 -1.96
C ASP A 530 -14.75 5.17 -2.59
N ASN A 531 -13.92 5.99 -3.23
CA ASN A 531 -14.37 7.22 -3.89
C ASN A 531 -14.95 6.99 -5.29
N VAL A 532 -14.80 5.80 -5.87
CA VAL A 532 -15.18 5.51 -7.26
C VAL A 532 -16.63 5.88 -7.55
N PRO A 533 -17.66 5.47 -6.77
CA PRO A 533 -19.06 5.75 -7.11
C PRO A 533 -19.36 7.25 -7.23
N PHE A 534 -18.72 8.08 -6.42
CA PHE A 534 -18.92 9.53 -6.44
C PHE A 534 -18.39 10.16 -7.73
N HIS A 535 -17.31 9.61 -8.27
CA HIS A 535 -16.59 10.15 -9.42
C HIS A 535 -16.96 9.48 -10.75
N SER A 536 -17.46 8.24 -10.70
CA SER A 536 -17.96 7.52 -11.88
C SER A 536 -19.46 7.72 -12.12
N ILE A 537 -20.24 8.07 -11.09
CA ILE A 537 -21.70 8.16 -11.18
C ILE A 537 -22.20 9.53 -10.72
N LEU A 538 -22.10 9.86 -9.42
CA LEU A 538 -22.81 11.02 -8.87
C LEU A 538 -22.36 12.33 -9.50
N PHE A 539 -21.05 12.58 -9.56
CA PHE A 539 -20.51 13.82 -10.11
C PHE A 539 -20.73 13.93 -11.63
N PRO A 540 -20.41 12.93 -12.47
CA PRO A 540 -20.76 12.97 -13.89
C PRO A 540 -22.26 13.13 -14.16
N ALA A 541 -23.12 12.46 -13.38
CA ALA A 541 -24.57 12.62 -13.50
C ALA A 541 -25.01 14.05 -13.18
N SER A 542 -24.46 14.64 -12.11
CA SER A 542 -24.73 16.04 -11.72
C SER A 542 -24.30 17.01 -12.81
N LEU A 543 -23.09 16.85 -13.37
CA LEU A 543 -22.60 17.70 -14.45
C LEU A 543 -23.43 17.53 -15.73
N LYS A 544 -23.72 16.30 -16.15
CA LYS A 544 -24.55 16.03 -17.34
C LYS A 544 -25.96 16.57 -17.20
N GLY A 545 -26.55 16.47 -16.01
CA GLY A 545 -27.89 17.01 -15.72
C GLY A 545 -27.99 18.53 -15.83
N THR A 546 -26.87 19.27 -15.80
CA THR A 546 -26.88 20.70 -16.12
C THR A 546 -27.08 20.97 -17.61
N LYS A 547 -26.87 19.96 -18.48
CA LYS A 547 -26.87 20.04 -19.95
C LYS A 547 -25.79 20.95 -20.53
N GLU A 548 -24.79 21.32 -19.73
CA GLU A 548 -23.61 22.01 -20.23
C GLU A 548 -22.50 21.03 -20.65
N PRO A 549 -21.60 21.44 -21.55
CA PRO A 549 -20.53 20.59 -22.06
C PRO A 549 -19.36 20.51 -21.07
N TRP A 550 -19.62 20.03 -19.86
CA TRP A 550 -18.58 19.87 -18.84
C TRP A 550 -17.50 18.88 -19.27
N THR A 551 -16.25 19.16 -18.87
CA THR A 551 -15.15 18.19 -18.92
C THR A 551 -15.43 17.06 -17.93
N LEU A 552 -15.69 15.86 -18.44
CA LEU A 552 -15.91 14.65 -17.63
C LEU A 552 -14.61 13.84 -17.52
N VAL A 553 -14.50 13.02 -16.48
CA VAL A 553 -13.32 12.16 -16.27
C VAL A 553 -13.14 11.22 -17.46
N ARG A 554 -11.91 11.16 -17.96
CA ARG A 554 -11.51 10.22 -19.02
C ARG A 554 -10.73 9.04 -18.46
N HIS A 555 -9.90 9.29 -17.45
CA HIS A 555 -9.07 8.29 -16.78
C HIS A 555 -9.32 8.33 -15.27
N LEU A 556 -10.05 7.33 -14.76
CA LEU A 556 -10.26 7.17 -13.32
C LEU A 556 -9.28 6.13 -12.78
N ILE A 557 -8.30 6.61 -12.02
CA ILE A 557 -7.19 5.83 -11.47
C ILE A 557 -7.47 5.52 -10.00
N ALA A 558 -8.08 4.37 -9.74
CA ALA A 558 -8.40 3.92 -8.38
C ALA A 558 -7.39 2.89 -7.87
N THR A 559 -6.86 3.10 -6.66
CA THR A 559 -6.02 2.10 -5.97
C THR A 559 -6.82 1.24 -5.00
N GLU A 560 -6.29 0.06 -4.74
CA GLU A 560 -6.65 -0.76 -3.58
C GLU A 560 -6.07 -0.15 -2.29
N TYR A 561 -6.27 -0.80 -1.13
CA TYR A 561 -5.80 -0.25 0.14
C TYR A 561 -4.34 -0.61 0.43
N LEU A 562 -3.63 0.34 1.05
CA LEU A 562 -2.38 0.05 1.74
C LEU A 562 -2.69 -0.27 3.20
N ASN A 563 -2.37 -1.48 3.62
CA ASN A 563 -2.38 -1.96 5.00
C ASN A 563 -1.06 -1.61 5.70
N TYR A 564 -1.03 -1.73 7.03
CA TYR A 564 0.15 -1.48 7.85
C TYR A 564 0.51 -2.75 8.62
N GLU A 565 1.66 -3.33 8.30
CA GLU A 565 2.08 -4.66 8.73
C GLU A 565 0.96 -5.69 8.49
N ASP A 566 0.53 -6.41 9.53
CA ASP A 566 -0.52 -7.42 9.51
C ASP A 566 -1.94 -6.85 9.66
N GLY A 567 -2.10 -5.53 9.73
CA GLY A 567 -3.36 -4.88 10.05
C GLY A 567 -3.65 -3.60 9.27
N LYS A 568 -4.64 -2.84 9.76
CA LYS A 568 -5.05 -1.55 9.18
C LYS A 568 -4.47 -0.39 9.98
N PHE A 569 -4.23 0.73 9.30
CA PHE A 569 -3.99 2.01 9.96
C PHE A 569 -5.14 2.33 10.94
N SER A 570 -4.79 2.81 12.14
CA SER A 570 -5.77 3.14 13.18
C SER A 570 -5.30 4.30 14.03
N LYS A 571 -5.96 5.45 13.89
CA LYS A 571 -5.67 6.63 14.72
C LYS A 571 -6.03 6.39 16.19
N SER A 572 -7.19 5.81 16.46
CA SER A 572 -7.67 5.55 17.83
C SER A 572 -6.79 4.56 18.59
N ARG A 573 -6.26 3.53 17.92
CA ARG A 573 -5.31 2.57 18.51
C ARG A 573 -3.85 2.99 18.37
N GLY A 574 -3.58 4.12 17.71
CA GLY A 574 -2.24 4.54 17.32
C GLY A 574 -1.48 3.45 16.56
N VAL A 575 -2.06 2.81 15.56
CA VAL A 575 -1.35 1.83 14.73
C VAL A 575 -1.08 2.45 13.38
N GLY A 576 0.19 2.43 12.96
CA GLY A 576 0.64 2.96 11.67
C GLY A 576 1.39 4.29 11.75
N VAL A 577 1.91 4.67 10.60
CA VAL A 577 2.67 5.91 10.37
C VAL A 577 1.76 6.95 9.71
N PHE A 578 1.68 8.13 10.32
CA PHE A 578 0.92 9.26 9.81
C PHE A 578 1.84 10.32 9.18
N GLY A 579 1.28 11.24 8.42
CA GLY A 579 2.05 12.27 7.71
C GLY A 579 2.86 13.18 8.63
N THR A 580 2.43 13.38 9.88
CA THR A 580 3.24 14.07 10.89
C THR A 580 4.40 13.23 11.39
N ASP A 581 4.20 11.92 11.48
CA ASP A 581 5.18 10.99 12.04
C ASP A 581 6.41 10.85 11.15
N VAL A 582 6.22 10.83 9.82
CA VAL A 582 7.33 10.64 8.85
C VAL A 582 8.40 11.72 8.98
N MET A 583 8.00 12.95 9.30
CA MET A 583 8.89 14.10 9.43
C MET A 583 9.87 13.95 10.61
N GLU A 584 9.49 13.18 11.63
CA GLU A 584 10.29 12.93 12.83
C GLU A 584 11.21 11.71 12.71
N THR A 585 11.06 10.89 11.66
CA THR A 585 11.78 9.62 11.55
C THR A 585 13.27 9.77 11.21
N GLY A 586 13.68 10.94 10.71
CA GLY A 586 15.01 11.15 10.14
C GLY A 586 15.23 10.48 8.78
N ILE A 587 14.21 9.80 8.25
CA ILE A 587 14.26 9.19 6.92
C ILE A 587 13.78 10.22 5.87
N PRO A 588 14.58 10.52 4.83
CA PRO A 588 14.21 11.52 3.82
C PRO A 588 12.91 11.15 3.07
N ALA A 589 12.15 12.18 2.66
CA ALA A 589 10.88 12.02 1.96
C ALA A 589 10.96 11.10 0.73
N ASP A 590 12.01 11.22 -0.07
CA ASP A 590 12.18 10.40 -1.27
C ASP A 590 12.31 8.90 -0.99
N ILE A 591 12.82 8.50 0.17
CA ILE A 591 12.89 7.09 0.57
C ILE A 591 11.48 6.56 0.83
N TRP A 592 10.62 7.37 1.48
CA TRP A 592 9.20 7.05 1.63
C TRP A 592 8.48 6.99 0.28
N ARG A 593 8.70 7.98 -0.59
CA ARG A 593 8.09 8.02 -1.93
C ARG A 593 8.45 6.78 -2.73
N PHE A 594 9.74 6.42 -2.77
CA PHE A 594 10.23 5.22 -3.42
C PHE A 594 9.50 3.98 -2.94
N TYR A 595 9.49 3.73 -1.63
CA TYR A 595 8.94 2.50 -1.11
C TYR A 595 7.43 2.42 -1.30
N LEU A 596 6.71 3.50 -1.04
CA LEU A 596 5.25 3.53 -1.22
C LEU A 596 4.85 3.28 -2.68
N ILE A 597 5.61 3.80 -3.65
CA ILE A 597 5.36 3.48 -5.07
C ILE A 597 5.77 2.04 -5.39
N TYR A 598 6.88 1.56 -4.83
CA TYR A 598 7.35 0.18 -4.99
C TYR A 598 6.33 -0.86 -4.52
N VAL A 599 5.58 -0.55 -3.45
CA VAL A 599 4.47 -1.37 -2.93
C VAL A 599 3.08 -0.77 -3.22
N ARG A 600 2.95 0.06 -4.27
CA ARG A 600 1.68 0.70 -4.59
C ARG A 600 0.57 -0.35 -4.82
N PRO A 601 -0.59 -0.23 -4.14
CA PRO A 601 -1.68 -1.19 -4.23
C PRO A 601 -2.51 -0.99 -5.52
N GLU A 602 -2.00 -1.47 -6.65
CA GLU A 602 -2.66 -1.26 -7.96
C GLU A 602 -3.79 -2.26 -8.24
N SER A 603 -3.48 -3.56 -8.18
CA SER A 603 -4.43 -4.63 -8.52
C SER A 603 -5.03 -5.34 -7.30
N GLN A 604 -4.35 -5.24 -6.16
CA GLN A 604 -4.73 -5.86 -4.90
C GLN A 604 -4.20 -5.00 -3.74
N ASP A 605 -4.77 -5.21 -2.55
CA ASP A 605 -4.24 -4.60 -1.34
C ASP A 605 -2.74 -4.93 -1.18
N SER A 606 -1.98 -3.99 -0.66
CA SER A 606 -0.56 -4.14 -0.33
C SER A 606 -0.36 -3.80 1.15
N ALA A 607 0.77 -4.18 1.73
CA ALA A 607 1.09 -3.88 3.12
C ALA A 607 2.40 -3.12 3.21
N PHE A 608 2.43 -2.05 4.00
CA PHE A 608 3.67 -1.44 4.43
C PHE A 608 4.32 -2.33 5.48
N SER A 609 5.58 -2.73 5.27
CA SER A 609 6.36 -3.45 6.28
C SER A 609 7.70 -2.78 6.52
N TRP A 610 8.06 -2.59 7.79
CA TRP A 610 9.34 -1.99 8.17
C TRP A 610 10.56 -2.83 7.71
N ASP A 611 10.44 -4.15 7.76
CA ASP A 611 11.53 -5.06 7.38
C ASP A 611 11.75 -5.03 5.85
N ASP A 612 10.67 -5.01 5.08
CA ASP A 612 10.73 -4.87 3.63
C ASP A 612 11.15 -3.46 3.21
N PHE A 613 10.73 -2.42 3.92
CA PHE A 613 11.17 -1.04 3.70
C PHE A 613 12.70 -0.90 3.84
N MET A 614 13.27 -1.44 4.91
CA MET A 614 14.71 -1.51 5.11
C MET A 614 15.40 -2.31 3.99
N THR A 615 14.84 -3.47 3.66
CA THR A 615 15.40 -4.38 2.67
C THR A 615 15.46 -3.72 1.31
N LYS A 616 14.38 -3.09 0.83
CA LYS A 616 14.32 -2.43 -0.48
C LYS A 616 15.15 -1.16 -0.55
N ASN A 617 15.25 -0.39 0.54
CA ASN A 617 16.23 0.70 0.59
C ASN A 617 17.65 0.16 0.39
N ASN A 618 18.03 -0.87 1.15
CA ASN A 618 19.41 -1.36 1.13
C ASN A 618 19.74 -2.13 -0.16
N SER A 619 18.80 -2.88 -0.73
CA SER A 619 19.02 -3.67 -1.95
C SER A 619 18.87 -2.84 -3.22
N GLU A 620 17.76 -2.12 -3.40
CA GLU A 620 17.44 -1.44 -4.66
C GLU A 620 18.04 -0.03 -4.72
N LEU A 621 17.94 0.74 -3.64
CA LEU A 621 18.48 2.09 -3.64
C LEU A 621 19.98 2.09 -3.39
N LEU A 622 20.46 1.53 -2.27
CA LEU A 622 21.87 1.60 -1.92
C LEU A 622 22.75 0.71 -2.83
N ASN A 623 22.44 -0.59 -2.93
CA ASN A 623 23.31 -1.56 -3.61
C ASN A 623 23.16 -1.60 -5.14
N ASN A 624 22.06 -1.08 -5.69
CA ASN A 624 21.84 -1.02 -7.13
C ASN A 624 21.96 0.43 -7.66
N LEU A 625 20.93 1.27 -7.46
CA LEU A 625 20.87 2.63 -8.02
C LEU A 625 22.02 3.53 -7.55
N GLY A 626 22.17 3.66 -6.24
CA GLY A 626 23.21 4.46 -5.61
C GLY A 626 24.60 3.96 -5.94
N ASN A 627 24.81 2.65 -5.92
CA ASN A 627 26.08 2.04 -6.29
C ASN A 627 26.47 2.38 -7.75
N PHE A 628 25.54 2.24 -8.70
CA PHE A 628 25.82 2.54 -10.10
C PHE A 628 26.15 4.01 -10.31
N VAL A 629 25.34 4.93 -9.77
CA VAL A 629 25.58 6.37 -9.88
C VAL A 629 26.92 6.75 -9.26
N ASN A 630 27.16 6.30 -8.02
CA ASN A 630 28.38 6.63 -7.30
C ASN A 630 29.64 6.10 -8.01
N ARG A 631 29.63 4.84 -8.48
CA ARG A 631 30.76 4.26 -9.23
C ARG A 631 31.01 5.01 -10.52
N SER A 632 29.98 5.27 -11.31
CA SER A 632 30.12 5.94 -12.61
C SER A 632 30.74 7.34 -12.46
N LEU A 633 30.27 8.12 -11.50
CA LEU A 633 30.76 9.49 -11.30
C LEU A 633 32.11 9.54 -10.56
N THR A 634 32.32 8.70 -9.53
CA THR A 634 33.61 8.65 -8.81
C THR A 634 34.77 8.27 -9.73
N PHE A 635 34.53 7.43 -10.73
CA PHE A 635 35.57 7.06 -11.70
C PHE A 635 35.94 8.22 -12.61
N LEU A 636 34.98 9.05 -13.03
CA LEU A 636 35.27 10.29 -13.74
C LEU A 636 36.09 11.26 -12.88
N GLU A 637 35.70 11.44 -11.61
CA GLU A 637 36.45 12.27 -10.66
C GLU A 637 37.89 11.78 -10.47
N LYS A 638 38.08 10.46 -10.28
CA LYS A 638 39.41 9.89 -9.98
C LYS A 638 40.34 9.78 -11.19
N PHE A 639 39.83 9.37 -12.36
CA PHE A 639 40.66 9.00 -13.51
C PHE A 639 40.65 10.03 -14.65
N PHE A 640 39.66 10.92 -14.67
CA PHE A 640 39.41 11.88 -15.74
C PHE A 640 39.18 13.31 -15.22
N HIS A 641 39.65 13.62 -14.00
CA HIS A 641 39.60 14.97 -13.42
C HIS A 641 38.19 15.61 -13.42
N SER A 642 37.17 14.78 -13.21
CA SER A 642 35.75 15.17 -13.26
C SER A 642 35.28 15.67 -14.63
N GLU A 643 35.97 15.28 -15.72
CA GLU A 643 35.57 15.61 -17.08
C GLU A 643 35.09 14.35 -17.81
N VAL A 644 34.01 14.49 -18.59
CA VAL A 644 33.51 13.41 -19.46
C VAL A 644 34.51 13.23 -20.61
N PRO A 645 35.16 12.06 -20.77
CA PRO A 645 36.13 11.83 -21.84
C PRO A 645 35.44 11.62 -23.19
N THR A 646 36.22 11.66 -24.27
CA THR A 646 35.74 11.28 -25.61
C THR A 646 35.27 9.82 -25.60
N ILE A 647 34.01 9.59 -25.98
CA ILE A 647 33.40 8.26 -26.01
C ILE A 647 33.60 7.62 -27.38
N VAL A 648 34.39 6.56 -27.44
CA VAL A 648 34.60 5.74 -28.66
C VAL A 648 33.90 4.41 -28.46
N MET A 649 32.71 4.28 -29.05
CA MET A 649 31.79 3.15 -28.85
C MET A 649 32.26 1.87 -29.55
N SER A 650 32.19 0.73 -28.85
CA SER A 650 32.26 -0.62 -29.43
C SER A 650 30.86 -1.19 -29.74
N GLU A 651 30.80 -2.34 -30.40
CA GLU A 651 29.54 -3.09 -30.59
C GLU A 651 28.87 -3.42 -29.25
N ASP A 652 29.63 -3.86 -28.24
CA ASP A 652 29.12 -4.17 -26.91
C ASP A 652 28.50 -2.94 -26.22
N ASP A 653 29.06 -1.75 -26.44
CA ASP A 653 28.48 -0.52 -25.90
C ASP A 653 27.12 -0.23 -26.54
N TYR A 654 26.99 -0.43 -27.86
CA TYR A 654 25.71 -0.28 -28.54
C TYR A 654 24.67 -1.32 -28.12
N ARG A 655 25.09 -2.54 -27.76
CA ARG A 655 24.19 -3.54 -27.14
C ARG A 655 23.63 -3.02 -25.81
N VAL A 656 24.46 -2.46 -24.95
CA VAL A 656 24.01 -1.86 -23.69
C VAL A 656 23.06 -0.68 -23.93
N VAL A 657 23.38 0.21 -24.88
CA VAL A 657 22.48 1.31 -25.26
C VAL A 657 21.12 0.78 -25.70
N ALA A 658 21.09 -0.28 -26.51
CA ALA A 658 19.86 -0.89 -26.98
C ALA A 658 19.04 -1.55 -25.85
N GLU A 659 19.68 -2.23 -24.89
CA GLU A 659 19.00 -2.74 -23.69
C GLU A 659 18.36 -1.60 -22.90
N VAL A 660 19.11 -0.52 -22.66
CA VAL A 660 18.59 0.67 -21.96
C VAL A 660 17.42 1.31 -22.73
N ASN A 661 17.49 1.37 -24.06
CA ASN A 661 16.41 1.90 -24.89
C ASN A 661 15.11 1.10 -24.73
N ARG A 662 15.19 -0.23 -24.62
CA ARG A 662 14.02 -1.08 -24.39
C ARG A 662 13.34 -0.74 -23.07
N GLU A 663 14.12 -0.59 -22.00
CA GLU A 663 13.60 -0.21 -20.68
C GLU A 663 13.02 1.22 -20.67
N ILE A 664 13.58 2.16 -21.44
CA ILE A 664 13.00 3.51 -21.61
C ILE A 664 11.61 3.42 -22.26
N VAL A 665 11.49 2.65 -23.35
CA VAL A 665 10.22 2.47 -24.05
C VAL A 665 9.17 1.85 -23.13
N GLU A 666 9.57 0.82 -22.36
CA GLU A 666 8.66 0.17 -21.44
C GLU A 666 8.25 1.07 -20.27
N TYR A 667 9.18 1.84 -19.71
CA TYR A 667 8.89 2.88 -18.72
C TYR A 667 7.80 3.85 -19.21
N ILE A 668 7.90 4.28 -20.48
CA ILE A 668 6.92 5.18 -21.10
C ILE A 668 5.57 4.48 -21.22
N ASN A 669 5.53 3.28 -21.80
CA ASN A 669 4.30 2.51 -22.00
C ASN A 669 3.55 2.32 -20.68
N LEU A 670 4.27 1.94 -19.62
CA LEU A 670 3.71 1.74 -18.29
C LEU A 670 3.16 3.05 -17.69
N LEU A 671 3.86 4.17 -17.84
CA LEU A 671 3.38 5.46 -17.33
C LEU A 671 2.21 6.04 -18.12
N GLU A 672 2.13 5.84 -19.44
CA GLU A 672 0.93 6.21 -20.20
C GLU A 672 -0.31 5.45 -19.70
N LEU A 673 -0.13 4.24 -19.16
CA LEU A 673 -1.18 3.41 -18.54
C LEU A 673 -1.30 3.59 -17.02
N CYS A 674 -0.59 4.55 -16.42
CA CYS A 674 -0.55 4.79 -14.97
C CYS A 674 -0.13 3.56 -14.13
N LYS A 675 0.69 2.66 -14.68
CA LYS A 675 1.33 1.51 -14.00
C LYS A 675 2.60 1.96 -13.28
N LEU A 676 2.42 2.80 -12.26
CA LEU A 676 3.52 3.52 -11.58
C LEU A 676 4.49 2.55 -10.90
N ARG A 677 3.99 1.47 -10.31
CA ARG A 677 4.81 0.46 -9.61
C ARG A 677 5.81 -0.21 -10.56
N ASP A 678 5.33 -0.62 -11.73
CA ASP A 678 6.15 -1.35 -12.69
C ASP A 678 7.08 -0.40 -13.47
N ALA A 679 6.66 0.84 -13.71
CA ALA A 679 7.52 1.87 -14.28
C ALA A 679 8.74 2.17 -13.39
N LEU A 680 8.57 2.23 -12.06
CA LEU A 680 9.70 2.37 -11.13
C LEU A 680 10.72 1.22 -11.26
N ARG A 681 10.25 0.00 -11.53
CA ARG A 681 11.13 -1.17 -11.70
C ARG A 681 11.98 -1.08 -12.97
N GLN A 682 11.49 -0.44 -14.04
CA GLN A 682 12.28 -0.19 -15.25
C GLN A 682 13.48 0.73 -14.96
N ILE A 683 13.31 1.73 -14.09
CA ILE A 683 14.44 2.58 -13.63
C ILE A 683 15.50 1.74 -12.92
N LEU A 684 15.07 0.84 -12.01
CA LEU A 684 15.97 -0.06 -11.29
C LEU A 684 16.66 -1.06 -12.23
N ALA A 685 15.97 -1.51 -13.28
CA ALA A 685 16.51 -2.37 -14.31
C ALA A 685 17.60 -1.68 -15.14
N ILE A 686 17.39 -0.42 -15.55
CA ILE A 686 18.42 0.40 -16.22
C ILE A 686 19.68 0.52 -15.36
N SER A 687 19.51 0.81 -14.06
CA SER A 687 20.65 0.83 -13.12
C SER A 687 21.36 -0.52 -13.02
N LYS A 688 20.61 -1.62 -13.03
CA LYS A 688 21.17 -2.98 -12.99
C LYS A 688 21.97 -3.29 -14.25
N ILE A 689 21.47 -2.93 -15.43
CA ILE A 689 22.19 -3.02 -16.71
C ILE A 689 23.51 -2.24 -16.60
N GLY A 690 23.46 -1.00 -16.11
CA GLY A 690 24.64 -0.18 -15.87
C GLY A 690 25.66 -0.83 -14.92
N ASN A 691 25.22 -1.40 -13.80
CA ASN A 691 26.08 -2.13 -12.87
C ASN A 691 26.76 -3.34 -13.53
N VAL A 692 25.99 -4.13 -14.31
CA VAL A 692 26.51 -5.30 -15.03
C VAL A 692 27.55 -4.88 -16.07
N TYR A 693 27.26 -3.83 -16.84
CA TYR A 693 28.20 -3.26 -17.81
C TYR A 693 29.50 -2.79 -17.15
N PHE A 694 29.41 -2.02 -16.06
CA PHE A 694 30.59 -1.58 -15.31
C PHE A 694 31.41 -2.77 -14.78
N GLN A 695 30.72 -3.82 -14.34
CA GLN A 695 31.36 -5.00 -13.77
C GLN A 695 32.04 -5.87 -14.83
N SER A 696 31.43 -6.03 -16.01
CA SER A 696 31.98 -6.83 -17.11
C SER A 696 33.19 -6.14 -17.76
N GLN A 697 33.13 -4.82 -17.92
CA GLN A 697 34.18 -4.02 -18.55
C GLN A 697 35.38 -3.74 -17.64
N LYS A 698 35.22 -3.87 -16.31
CA LYS A 698 36.29 -3.72 -15.31
C LYS A 698 37.17 -2.46 -15.50
N PRO A 699 36.60 -1.25 -15.60
CA PRO A 699 37.35 -0.03 -15.90
C PRO A 699 38.48 0.29 -14.90
N TRP A 700 38.40 -0.21 -13.66
CA TRP A 700 39.47 -0.06 -12.65
C TRP A 700 40.76 -0.80 -12.99
N THR A 701 40.71 -1.75 -13.92
CA THR A 701 41.89 -2.47 -14.42
C THR A 701 42.45 -1.87 -15.71
N LEU A 702 41.69 -1.00 -16.38
CA LEU A 702 41.96 -0.45 -17.71
C LEU A 702 42.69 0.91 -17.65
N THR A 703 43.80 0.98 -16.92
CA THR A 703 44.55 2.23 -16.72
C THR A 703 46.02 2.16 -17.13
N LYS A 704 46.46 1.04 -17.71
CA LYS A 704 47.88 0.72 -17.89
C LYS A 704 48.51 1.36 -19.13
N ASN A 705 47.78 1.48 -20.22
CA ASN A 705 48.26 2.03 -21.49
C ASN A 705 47.22 2.97 -22.14
N ALA A 706 47.56 3.59 -23.26
CA ALA A 706 46.70 4.56 -23.93
C ALA A 706 45.38 3.96 -24.45
N ALA A 707 45.40 2.75 -25.00
CA ALA A 707 44.20 2.06 -25.48
C ALA A 707 43.27 1.66 -24.32
N ASP A 708 43.84 1.13 -23.24
CA ASP A 708 43.13 0.82 -22.00
C ASP A 708 42.48 2.07 -21.42
N ARG A 709 43.23 3.19 -21.37
CA ARG A 709 42.72 4.47 -20.86
C ARG A 709 41.56 5.01 -21.71
N GLN A 710 41.64 4.87 -23.03
CA GLN A 710 40.53 5.23 -23.94
C GLN A 710 39.30 4.34 -23.70
N ARG A 711 39.48 3.03 -23.51
CA ARG A 711 38.38 2.11 -23.19
C ARG A 711 37.75 2.43 -21.84
N CYS A 712 38.57 2.65 -20.80
CA CYS A 712 38.12 3.11 -19.49
C CYS A 712 37.31 4.40 -19.60
N GLY A 713 37.79 5.33 -20.43
CA GLY A 713 37.09 6.59 -20.73
C GLY A 713 35.72 6.35 -21.35
N THR A 714 35.62 5.52 -22.40
CA THR A 714 34.33 5.14 -23.01
C THR A 714 33.37 4.57 -21.97
N VAL A 715 33.82 3.61 -21.14
CA VAL A 715 32.96 2.95 -20.14
C VAL A 715 32.44 3.94 -19.09
N CYS A 716 33.32 4.81 -18.58
CA CYS A 716 32.93 5.83 -17.61
C CYS A 716 32.02 6.90 -18.23
N GLY A 717 32.30 7.30 -19.47
CA GLY A 717 31.50 8.25 -20.23
C GLY A 717 30.09 7.73 -20.52
N VAL A 718 29.95 6.50 -21.01
CA VAL A 718 28.65 5.82 -21.21
C VAL A 718 27.91 5.71 -19.86
N GLY A 719 28.61 5.33 -18.80
CA GLY A 719 28.05 5.29 -17.44
C GLY A 719 27.44 6.63 -17.03
N ALA A 720 28.13 7.74 -17.27
CA ALA A 720 27.61 9.08 -16.98
C ALA A 720 26.38 9.47 -17.82
N GLN A 721 26.29 9.03 -19.08
CA GLN A 721 25.07 9.22 -19.89
C GLN A 721 23.88 8.47 -19.30
N ILE A 722 24.09 7.22 -18.83
CA ILE A 722 23.04 6.44 -18.15
C ILE A 722 22.64 7.11 -16.83
N VAL A 723 23.58 7.67 -16.08
CA VAL A 723 23.28 8.45 -14.86
C VAL A 723 22.43 9.69 -15.17
N PHE A 724 22.71 10.40 -16.27
CA PHE A 724 21.89 11.52 -16.73
C PHE A 724 20.45 11.07 -17.06
N LEU A 725 20.32 9.95 -17.77
CA LEU A 725 19.02 9.36 -18.09
C LEU A 725 18.26 8.97 -16.81
N LEU A 726 18.90 8.24 -15.90
CA LEU A 726 18.31 7.82 -14.62
C LEU A 726 17.83 9.03 -13.81
N MET A 727 18.60 10.12 -13.75
CA MET A 727 18.18 11.37 -13.11
C MET A 727 16.86 11.90 -13.69
N THR A 728 16.72 11.86 -15.02
CA THR A 728 15.50 12.31 -15.70
C THR A 728 14.31 11.39 -15.45
N LEU A 729 14.49 10.07 -15.52
CA LEU A 729 13.42 9.09 -15.32
C LEU A 729 12.99 8.97 -13.85
N LEU A 730 13.91 9.25 -12.92
CA LEU A 730 13.68 9.16 -11.48
C LEU A 730 12.98 10.40 -10.91
N ASP A 731 13.08 11.57 -11.56
CA ASP A 731 12.48 12.83 -11.09
C ASP A 731 11.00 12.75 -10.69
N PRO A 732 10.13 12.01 -11.43
CA PRO A 732 8.74 11.82 -11.00
C PRO A 732 8.58 11.06 -9.68
N PHE A 733 9.51 10.16 -9.36
CA PHE A 733 9.43 9.25 -8.21
C PHE A 733 10.17 9.79 -7.00
N MET A 734 11.40 10.28 -7.19
CA MET A 734 12.30 10.77 -6.15
C MET A 734 12.91 12.12 -6.57
N PRO A 735 12.12 13.22 -6.54
CA PRO A 735 12.55 14.53 -7.04
C PRO A 735 13.71 15.16 -6.26
N GLY A 736 13.85 14.85 -4.97
CA GLY A 736 15.01 15.26 -4.17
C GLY A 736 16.31 14.60 -4.66
N VAL A 737 16.31 13.29 -4.86
CA VAL A 737 17.45 12.52 -5.35
C VAL A 737 17.78 12.89 -6.79
N ALA A 738 16.78 13.10 -7.64
CA ALA A 738 16.99 13.58 -9.00
C ALA A 738 17.68 14.95 -9.01
N ARG A 739 17.30 15.88 -8.12
CA ARG A 739 18.03 17.16 -7.92
C ARG A 739 19.48 16.94 -7.50
N THR A 740 19.72 16.07 -6.52
CA THR A 740 21.09 15.75 -6.08
C THR A 740 21.94 15.19 -7.22
N ILE A 741 21.43 14.23 -8.00
CA ILE A 741 22.17 13.68 -9.15
C ILE A 741 22.42 14.78 -10.19
N ARG A 742 21.46 15.66 -10.42
CA ARG A 742 21.59 16.80 -11.34
C ARG A 742 22.71 17.77 -10.93
N GLU A 743 22.83 18.06 -9.64
CA GLU A 743 23.92 18.86 -9.07
C GLU A 743 25.28 18.16 -9.22
N GLN A 744 25.34 16.85 -8.94
CA GLN A 744 26.56 16.05 -9.14
C GLN A 744 26.96 15.96 -10.62
N LEU A 745 26.01 15.96 -11.54
CA LEU A 745 26.28 16.01 -12.98
C LEU A 745 26.59 17.42 -13.48
N ASN A 746 26.34 18.46 -12.68
CA ASN A 746 26.47 19.87 -13.07
C ASN A 746 25.67 20.21 -14.33
N VAL A 747 24.38 19.84 -14.36
CA VAL A 747 23.47 20.14 -15.48
C VAL A 747 22.28 20.97 -15.03
N SER A 748 21.79 21.85 -15.91
CA SER A 748 20.73 22.80 -15.53
C SER A 748 19.34 22.19 -15.54
N LYS A 749 19.03 21.32 -16.52
CA LYS A 749 17.69 20.76 -16.75
C LYS A 749 17.77 19.30 -17.19
N PRO A 750 16.77 18.47 -16.82
CA PRO A 750 16.64 17.12 -17.37
C PRO A 750 16.26 17.19 -18.86
N ILE A 751 16.65 16.19 -19.63
CA ILE A 751 16.27 16.03 -21.04
C ILE A 751 15.63 14.66 -21.19
N PHE A 752 14.36 14.65 -21.59
CA PHE A 752 13.64 13.42 -21.87
C PHE A 752 13.88 12.98 -23.32
N SER A 753 14.21 11.71 -23.51
CA SER A 753 14.46 11.11 -24.82
C SER A 753 13.90 9.69 -24.86
N LEU A 754 13.51 9.23 -26.05
CA LEU A 754 13.08 7.84 -26.31
C LEU A 754 14.25 6.86 -26.41
N SER A 755 15.48 7.37 -26.37
CA SER A 755 16.71 6.58 -26.44
C SER A 755 17.78 7.23 -25.57
N LEU A 756 18.73 6.43 -25.11
CA LEU A 756 19.94 6.90 -24.46
C LEU A 756 20.83 7.61 -25.51
N LEU A 757 21.15 8.86 -25.24
CA LEU A 757 21.94 9.75 -26.10
C LEU A 757 23.18 10.24 -25.34
N PRO A 758 24.20 10.77 -26.05
CA PRO A 758 25.37 11.39 -25.41
C PRO A 758 25.03 12.78 -24.85
N PHE A 759 24.14 12.85 -23.85
CA PHE A 759 23.64 14.08 -23.21
C PHE A 759 24.75 15.00 -22.70
N LEU A 760 25.83 14.42 -22.17
CA LEU A 760 27.02 15.14 -21.69
C LEU A 760 28.10 15.09 -22.77
N SER A 761 28.49 16.24 -23.30
CA SER A 761 29.54 16.34 -24.32
C SER A 761 30.93 16.00 -23.75
N PRO A 762 31.87 15.53 -24.57
CA PRO A 762 33.27 15.42 -24.15
C PRO A 762 33.81 16.74 -23.61
N GLY A 763 34.55 16.70 -22.51
CA GLY A 763 35.02 17.87 -21.76
C GLY A 763 34.00 18.47 -20.80
N HIS A 764 32.75 17.96 -20.76
CA HIS A 764 31.78 18.40 -19.75
C HIS A 764 32.29 18.09 -18.34
N LYS A 765 32.32 19.12 -17.49
CA LYS A 765 32.82 18.99 -16.12
C LYS A 765 31.68 18.72 -15.14
N ILE A 766 31.71 17.52 -14.54
CA ILE A 766 30.76 17.14 -13.49
C ILE A 766 31.04 17.89 -12.19
N GLY A 767 30.03 17.94 -11.32
CA GLY A 767 30.12 18.53 -9.98
C GLY A 767 30.83 17.62 -8.98
N LYS A 768 30.65 17.92 -7.69
CA LYS A 768 31.21 17.12 -6.61
C LYS A 768 30.39 15.85 -6.40
N VAL A 769 31.03 14.70 -6.47
CA VAL A 769 30.37 13.40 -6.28
C VAL A 769 30.10 13.14 -4.80
N SER A 770 28.94 12.58 -4.48
CA SER A 770 28.61 12.16 -3.11
C SER A 770 27.68 10.94 -3.10
N PRO A 771 27.75 10.09 -2.06
CA PRO A 771 26.79 9.00 -1.89
C PRO A 771 25.35 9.53 -1.85
N LEU A 772 24.44 8.88 -2.58
CA LEU A 772 23.03 9.29 -2.69
C LEU A 772 22.17 8.77 -1.54
N PHE A 773 22.45 7.56 -1.07
CA PHE A 773 21.61 6.84 -0.11
C PHE A 773 22.43 6.42 1.10
N GLN A 774 21.77 6.40 2.24
CA GLN A 774 22.30 5.82 3.47
C GLN A 774 21.64 4.47 3.72
N LYS A 775 22.40 3.57 4.34
CA LYS A 775 21.87 2.28 4.79
C LYS A 775 20.87 2.52 5.91
N LEU A 776 19.73 1.86 5.85
CA LEU A 776 18.80 1.77 6.97
C LEU A 776 19.26 0.63 7.88
N GLU A 777 19.59 0.97 9.12
CA GLU A 777 20.10 0.03 10.12
C GLU A 777 18.97 -0.66 10.87
N LEU A 778 19.16 -1.94 11.20
CA LEU A 778 18.16 -2.78 11.86
C LEU A 778 17.68 -2.15 13.18
N ASP A 779 18.60 -1.65 14.01
CA ASP A 779 18.29 -1.02 15.29
C ASP A 779 17.39 0.22 15.14
N MET A 780 17.61 1.02 14.10
CA MET A 780 16.78 2.19 13.80
C MET A 780 15.37 1.73 13.40
N ILE A 781 15.29 0.73 12.53
CA ILE A 781 14.02 0.21 12.00
C ILE A 781 13.22 -0.48 13.09
N GLU A 782 13.84 -1.26 13.97
CA GLU A 782 13.15 -1.85 15.12
C GLU A 782 12.61 -0.80 16.09
N LYS A 783 13.36 0.29 16.33
CA LYS A 783 12.90 1.41 17.17
C LYS A 783 11.67 2.08 16.55
N LEU A 784 11.69 2.34 15.24
CA LEU A 784 10.56 2.93 14.54
C LEU A 784 9.37 1.97 14.51
N ARG A 785 9.57 0.69 14.16
CA ARG A 785 8.53 -0.34 14.20
C ARG A 785 7.84 -0.40 15.55
N LYS A 786 8.61 -0.45 16.65
CA LYS A 786 8.08 -0.41 18.02
C LYS A 786 7.36 0.91 18.32
N LYS A 787 7.89 2.06 17.87
CA LYS A 787 7.25 3.37 18.02
C LYS A 787 5.87 3.39 17.36
N TYR A 788 5.68 2.76 16.20
CA TYR A 788 4.44 2.84 15.41
C TYR A 788 3.53 1.60 15.52
N ALA A 789 3.80 0.69 16.46
CA ALA A 789 3.01 -0.53 16.71
C ALA A 789 1.90 -0.37 17.78
N GLY A 790 1.71 0.80 18.41
CA GLY A 790 0.73 0.98 19.49
C GLY A 790 0.37 2.44 19.85
N ASN A 791 -0.54 2.61 20.81
CA ASN A 791 -1.30 3.85 21.11
C ASN A 791 -0.50 5.19 21.07
N GLN A 792 -0.91 6.13 20.20
CA GLN A 792 -0.30 7.46 20.03
C GLN A 792 -0.45 8.37 21.27
N ALA A 793 -1.51 8.22 22.06
CA ALA A 793 -1.73 9.03 23.25
C ALA A 793 -0.71 8.66 24.35
N GLU A 794 -0.49 7.36 24.57
CA GLU A 794 0.54 6.85 25.47
C GLU A 794 1.95 7.24 25.01
N ARG A 795 2.18 7.34 23.69
CA ARG A 795 3.46 7.82 23.14
C ARG A 795 3.73 9.27 23.52
N LYS A 796 2.76 10.16 23.26
CA LYS A 796 2.87 11.58 23.62
C LYS A 796 3.04 11.77 25.13
N GLU A 797 2.38 10.96 25.93
CA GLU A 797 2.52 11.01 27.38
C GLU A 797 3.90 10.51 27.85
N LYS A 798 4.45 9.45 27.23
CA LYS A 798 5.81 8.94 27.50
C LYS A 798 6.90 9.91 27.03
N GLU A 799 6.72 10.56 25.89
CA GLU A 799 7.64 11.59 25.38
C GLU A 799 7.58 12.86 26.23
N ALA A 800 6.38 13.32 26.62
CA ALA A 800 6.22 14.45 27.54
C ALA A 800 6.79 14.16 28.96
N LYS A 801 6.71 12.91 29.43
CA LYS A 801 7.36 12.47 30.69
C LYS A 801 8.89 12.41 30.56
N LYS A 802 9.43 12.04 29.38
CA LYS A 802 10.89 12.06 29.11
C LYS A 802 11.46 13.48 29.01
N LEU A 803 10.70 14.46 28.52
CA LEU A 803 11.12 15.87 28.52
C LEU A 803 11.06 16.54 29.91
N LYS A 804 10.46 15.88 30.92
CA LYS A 804 10.32 16.39 32.29
C LYS A 804 11.24 15.73 33.32
N SER A 805 12.14 14.81 32.93
CA SER A 805 13.15 14.26 33.85
C SER A 805 14.52 14.93 33.66
N PRO A 806 15.21 15.37 34.72
CA PRO A 806 16.50 16.05 34.60
C PRO A 806 17.56 15.08 34.08
N SER A 807 18.27 15.47 33.03
CA SER A 807 19.39 14.72 32.47
C SER A 807 20.56 14.68 33.46
N LYS A 808 21.01 13.48 33.82
CA LYS A 808 22.35 13.31 34.40
C LYS A 808 23.36 13.47 33.27
N SER A 809 23.97 14.66 33.17
CA SER A 809 25.17 14.87 32.37
C SER A 809 26.38 14.29 33.08
N SER A 810 27.19 13.57 32.30
CA SER A 810 28.54 13.13 32.64
C SER A 810 29.47 14.33 32.84
N SER A 811 30.23 14.29 33.93
CA SER A 811 31.25 15.23 34.35
C SER A 811 32.43 15.36 33.37
N VAL A 812 32.77 16.59 32.98
CA VAL A 812 34.15 16.99 32.66
C VAL A 812 34.47 18.25 33.47
N VAL A 813 35.61 18.18 34.16
CA VAL A 813 36.18 19.18 35.06
C VAL A 813 36.67 20.40 34.29
N SER A 814 36.33 21.61 34.73
CA SER A 814 37.23 22.76 34.71
C SER A 814 36.80 23.79 35.75
N THR A 815 37.79 24.50 36.26
CA THR A 815 37.87 25.26 37.51
C THR A 815 37.36 26.70 37.44
N ASP A 816 36.81 27.11 38.57
CA ASP A 816 36.99 28.40 39.27
C ASP A 816 36.07 29.61 39.05
N SER A 817 35.71 30.17 40.22
CA SER A 817 35.41 31.56 40.55
C SER A 817 34.02 32.16 40.28
N GLY A 818 33.23 32.23 41.36
CA GLY A 818 32.84 33.54 41.89
C GLY A 818 31.37 33.97 41.78
N ASN A 819 30.68 33.88 42.93
CA ASN A 819 29.93 34.96 43.58
C ASN A 819 28.42 34.75 43.84
N ASN A 820 28.07 35.21 45.05
CA ASN A 820 26.87 34.99 45.86
C ASN A 820 25.63 35.79 45.40
N ASN A 821 24.44 35.24 45.72
CA ASN A 821 23.32 35.86 46.48
C ASN A 821 22.01 35.09 46.13
N ALA A 822 21.40 34.35 47.05
CA ALA A 822 20.59 34.77 48.20
C ALA A 822 19.16 35.23 47.83
N ASN A 823 18.20 34.42 48.30
CA ASN A 823 16.86 34.76 48.80
C ASN A 823 15.81 35.34 47.85
N ASN A 824 14.70 34.61 47.67
CA ASN A 824 13.53 34.84 48.53
C ASN A 824 12.44 33.78 48.35
N ALA A 825 11.91 33.37 49.51
CA ALA A 825 10.72 32.57 49.70
C ALA A 825 9.50 33.48 49.90
N SER A 826 8.31 32.95 49.59
CA SER A 826 7.02 33.20 50.29
C SER A 826 5.97 32.34 49.57
N ASP A 827 5.48 31.27 50.19
CA ASP A 827 4.27 31.22 51.04
C ASP A 827 3.00 31.37 50.20
N THR A 828 1.93 30.57 50.28
CA THR A 828 1.26 29.71 51.28
C THR A 828 0.10 29.04 50.48
N ALA A 829 -0.68 28.02 50.86
CA ALA A 829 -1.00 27.37 52.12
C ALA A 829 -1.48 25.93 51.81
N SER A 830 -1.26 25.07 52.80
CA SER A 830 -1.76 23.71 52.95
C SER A 830 -3.25 23.66 53.33
N THR A 831 -3.97 22.62 52.89
CA THR A 831 -4.98 21.92 53.71
C THR A 831 -5.17 20.48 53.26
N GLY A 832 -5.10 19.53 54.20
CA GLY A 832 -5.90 18.31 54.19
C GLY A 832 -5.19 17.00 53.82
N GLY A 833 -4.52 16.38 54.80
CA GLY A 833 -3.95 15.04 54.67
C GLY A 833 -4.99 13.91 54.71
N GLY A 834 -4.76 12.90 53.88
CA GLY A 834 -5.23 11.52 54.03
C GLY A 834 -4.00 10.60 53.92
N ALA A 835 -3.84 9.68 54.87
CA ALA A 835 -2.62 8.92 55.14
C ALA A 835 -2.03 8.21 53.90
N ALA A 836 -0.74 8.43 53.63
CA ALA A 836 0.02 7.66 52.65
C ALA A 836 0.39 6.30 53.26
N ALA A 837 0.11 5.20 52.56
CA ALA A 837 0.51 3.85 52.97
C ALA A 837 2.06 3.74 53.05
N ASP A 838 2.56 2.97 54.02
CA ASP A 838 4.00 2.76 54.24
C ASP A 838 4.65 2.18 52.97
N PRO A 839 5.57 2.90 52.30
CA PRO A 839 6.24 2.44 51.08
C PRO A 839 6.92 1.08 51.24
N ALA A 840 7.37 0.72 52.45
CA ALA A 840 7.98 -0.57 52.72
C ALA A 840 6.98 -1.72 52.65
N GLU A 841 5.73 -1.49 53.04
CA GLU A 841 4.66 -2.49 53.00
C GLU A 841 4.16 -2.73 51.57
N VAL A 842 4.04 -1.66 50.78
CA VAL A 842 3.71 -1.72 49.35
C VAL A 842 4.78 -2.51 48.58
N ALA A 843 6.05 -2.19 48.79
CA ALA A 843 7.15 -2.91 48.14
C ALA A 843 7.20 -4.41 48.52
N LYS A 844 6.85 -4.74 49.78
CA LYS A 844 6.78 -6.13 50.24
C LYS A 844 5.64 -6.91 49.58
N LEU A 845 4.45 -6.31 49.48
CA LEU A 845 3.30 -6.92 48.79
C LEU A 845 3.55 -7.08 47.29
N GLU A 846 4.21 -6.11 46.64
CA GLU A 846 4.59 -6.24 45.23
C GLU A 846 5.56 -7.41 44.99
N ALA A 847 6.53 -7.61 45.90
CA ALA A 847 7.44 -8.75 45.84
C ALA A 847 6.71 -10.09 46.04
N GLU A 848 5.73 -10.18 46.94
CA GLU A 848 4.89 -11.36 47.13
C GLU A 848 3.98 -11.65 45.92
N ILE A 849 3.40 -10.62 45.30
CA ILE A 849 2.63 -10.74 44.06
C ILE A 849 3.51 -11.27 42.93
N ALA A 850 4.74 -10.78 42.81
CA ALA A 850 5.68 -11.25 41.80
C ALA A 850 6.04 -12.73 42.02
N LYS A 851 6.33 -13.11 43.27
CA LYS A 851 6.65 -14.51 43.64
C LYS A 851 5.47 -15.45 43.35
N GLN A 852 4.27 -15.05 43.75
CA GLN A 852 3.05 -15.83 43.52
C GLN A 852 2.69 -15.91 42.03
N GLY A 853 2.91 -14.83 41.27
CA GLY A 853 2.72 -14.81 39.82
C GLY A 853 3.67 -15.75 39.07
N ASN A 854 4.91 -15.89 39.54
CA ASN A 854 5.87 -16.83 38.99
C ASN A 854 5.49 -18.29 39.33
N LEU A 855 4.99 -18.56 40.54
CA LEU A 855 4.50 -19.90 40.91
C LEU A 855 3.33 -20.35 40.01
N VAL A 856 2.35 -19.47 39.76
CA VAL A 856 1.25 -19.75 38.83
C VAL A 856 1.75 -20.00 37.41
N ARG A 857 2.78 -19.26 36.97
CA ARG A 857 3.37 -19.43 35.64
C ARG A 857 4.10 -20.78 35.55
N ASP A 858 4.85 -21.17 36.57
CA ASP A 858 5.57 -22.44 36.60
C ASP A 858 4.62 -23.63 36.64
N LEU A 859 3.52 -23.55 37.42
CA LEU A 859 2.49 -24.59 37.46
C LEU A 859 1.78 -24.74 36.10
N LYS A 860 1.52 -23.63 35.40
CA LYS A 860 0.98 -23.66 34.02
C LYS A 860 1.97 -24.26 33.03
N THR A 861 3.25 -23.91 33.13
CA THR A 861 4.31 -24.46 32.26
C THR A 861 4.49 -25.96 32.49
N LYS A 862 4.39 -26.42 33.73
CA LYS A 862 4.45 -27.84 34.11
C LYS A 862 3.15 -28.62 33.84
N LYS A 863 2.12 -27.97 33.27
CA LYS A 863 0.78 -28.55 33.02
C LYS A 863 0.19 -29.22 34.27
N ALA A 864 0.36 -28.58 35.44
CA ALA A 864 -0.23 -29.04 36.70
C ALA A 864 -1.77 -29.06 36.61
N ASP A 865 -2.42 -29.75 37.55
CA ASP A 865 -3.87 -29.90 37.54
C ASP A 865 -4.57 -28.54 37.59
N LYS A 866 -5.66 -28.41 36.83
CA LYS A 866 -6.40 -27.15 36.71
C LYS A 866 -6.90 -26.63 38.06
N THR A 867 -7.27 -27.53 38.98
CA THR A 867 -7.73 -27.15 40.32
C THR A 867 -6.62 -26.55 41.17
N GLU A 868 -5.39 -27.01 40.99
CA GLU A 868 -4.21 -26.49 41.69
C GLU A 868 -3.81 -25.12 41.14
N ILE A 869 -3.82 -24.96 39.81
CA ILE A 869 -3.57 -23.66 39.15
C ILE A 869 -4.62 -22.62 39.58
N ASP A 870 -5.90 -22.99 39.58
CA ASP A 870 -6.99 -22.08 39.94
C ASP A 870 -6.90 -21.62 41.41
N LYS A 871 -6.44 -22.50 42.33
CA LYS A 871 -6.19 -22.15 43.72
C LYS A 871 -5.09 -21.08 43.85
N GLU A 872 -3.97 -21.26 43.16
CA GLU A 872 -2.84 -20.33 43.23
C GLU A 872 -3.13 -18.99 42.50
N VAL A 873 -3.98 -19.02 41.46
CA VAL A 873 -4.50 -17.80 40.81
C VAL A 873 -5.39 -17.00 41.76
N GLN A 874 -6.25 -17.67 42.54
CA GLN A 874 -7.09 -16.99 43.54
C GLN A 874 -6.25 -16.34 44.65
N ALA A 875 -5.17 -16.99 45.08
CA ALA A 875 -4.21 -16.39 46.03
C ALA A 875 -3.54 -15.14 45.44
N LEU A 876 -3.13 -15.19 44.17
CA LEU A 876 -2.55 -14.04 43.47
C LEU A 876 -3.54 -12.86 43.38
N LEU A 877 -4.81 -13.13 43.09
CA LEU A 877 -5.86 -12.11 43.00
C LEU A 877 -6.11 -11.44 44.37
N LYS A 878 -6.08 -12.21 45.47
CA LYS A 878 -6.21 -11.65 46.83
C LYS A 878 -5.05 -10.73 47.19
N LEU A 879 -3.81 -11.10 46.86
CA LEU A 879 -2.64 -10.25 47.10
C LEU A 879 -2.73 -8.94 46.29
N LYS A 880 -3.15 -9.01 45.03
CA LYS A 880 -3.38 -7.82 44.19
C LYS A 880 -4.50 -6.93 44.72
N PHE A 881 -5.55 -7.52 45.28
CA PHE A 881 -6.63 -6.78 45.92
C PHE A 881 -6.14 -6.05 47.18
N GLN A 882 -5.33 -6.70 48.01
CA GLN A 882 -4.70 -6.06 49.18
C GLN A 882 -3.80 -4.88 48.78
N LEU A 883 -3.02 -5.02 47.70
CA LEU A 883 -2.24 -3.91 47.14
C LEU A 883 -3.14 -2.77 46.64
N GLY A 884 -4.27 -3.09 45.99
CA GLY A 884 -5.25 -2.10 45.53
C GLY A 884 -5.87 -1.29 46.68
N LEU A 885 -6.18 -1.95 47.80
CA LEU A 885 -6.67 -1.30 49.03
C LEU A 885 -5.63 -0.36 49.66
N LEU A 886 -4.36 -0.76 49.67
CA LEU A 886 -3.26 0.05 50.20
C LEU A 886 -2.87 1.23 49.29
N SER A 887 -3.12 1.11 47.98
CA SER A 887 -2.73 2.11 46.97
C SER A 887 -3.84 3.11 46.61
N GLY A 888 -5.01 3.02 47.27
CA GLY A 888 -6.14 3.94 47.06
C GLY A 888 -6.86 3.81 45.70
N ASN A 889 -6.65 2.72 44.96
CA ASN A 889 -7.32 2.48 43.68
C ASN A 889 -8.37 1.37 43.84
N GLU A 890 -9.64 1.75 44.07
CA GLU A 890 -10.76 0.80 44.04
C GLU A 890 -11.06 0.36 42.59
N THR A 891 -11.01 -0.95 42.33
CA THR A 891 -11.66 -1.57 41.16
C THR A 891 -12.66 -2.61 41.66
N PRO A 892 -13.91 -2.63 41.16
CA PRO A 892 -14.93 -3.55 41.66
C PRO A 892 -14.70 -4.97 41.13
N VAL A 893 -14.65 -5.95 42.03
CA VAL A 893 -14.68 -7.38 41.72
C VAL A 893 -16.14 -7.84 41.63
N ASN A 894 -16.51 -8.47 40.52
CA ASN A 894 -17.82 -9.06 40.32
C ASN A 894 -17.90 -10.43 41.00
N ASP A 895 -18.90 -10.58 41.86
CA ASP A 895 -19.11 -11.71 42.77
C ASP A 895 -19.56 -12.98 42.04
N SER A 896 -19.02 -14.12 42.47
CA SER A 896 -19.34 -15.45 41.95
C SER A 896 -20.74 -15.91 42.40
N LYS A 897 -21.66 -16.20 41.46
CA LYS A 897 -22.88 -16.99 41.75
C LYS A 897 -22.64 -18.49 41.61
N SER A 898 -22.82 -19.15 42.75
CA SER A 898 -22.98 -20.58 43.02
C SER A 898 -23.74 -21.41 41.96
N LYS A 899 -23.17 -22.54 41.52
CA LYS A 899 -23.92 -23.65 40.92
C LYS A 899 -24.15 -24.76 41.95
N LYS A 900 -25.41 -24.88 42.41
CA LYS A 900 -25.93 -26.09 43.08
C LYS A 900 -25.93 -27.26 42.09
N LYS A 901 -25.43 -28.41 42.56
CA LYS A 901 -25.62 -29.74 41.95
C LYS A 901 -27.11 -30.12 41.94
N GLY A 902 -27.57 -30.70 40.83
CA GLY A 902 -28.88 -31.30 40.67
C GLY A 902 -28.88 -32.30 39.51
N THR A 903 -28.78 -33.56 39.87
CA THR A 903 -28.87 -34.85 39.15
C THR A 903 -29.86 -34.97 37.98
N ASN A 904 -29.39 -35.60 36.89
CA ASN A 904 -29.97 -36.74 36.14
C ASN A 904 -31.49 -36.81 35.86
N LYS A 905 -31.91 -36.84 34.58
CA LYS A 905 -32.28 -38.04 33.80
C LYS A 905 -33.12 -37.70 32.55
N LYS A 906 -32.80 -38.42 31.45
CA LYS A 906 -33.62 -38.84 30.30
C LYS A 906 -35.12 -38.45 30.31
N LYS A 907 -35.56 -37.73 29.27
CA LYS A 907 -36.42 -38.23 28.19
C LYS A 907 -36.40 -37.26 27.02
#